data_AF-A0A6G1DIP8-F1
#
_entry.id   AF-A0A6G1DIP8-F1
#
_cell.length_a   1.000
_cell.length_b   1.000
_cell.length_c   1.000
_cell.angle_alpha   90.00
_cell.angle_beta   90.00
_cell.angle_gamma   90.00
#
_symmetry.space_group_name_H-M   'P 1'
#
loop_
_entity.id
_entity.type
_entity.pdbx_description
1 polymer ?
#
loop_
_entity_poly.entity_id
_entity_poly.type
_entity_poly.pdbx_seq_one_letter_code
_entity_poly.pdbx_strand_id
1 'polypeptide(L)'
;MGIKGLTKLLAEHAPGAAVRRRVEDYRGRVVAIDASLSIYQFLIVVGRKGTEVLTNEAGEVTSHLQGMLNRTVRILEAGIKPVFVFDGEPPDMKKKELAKRSLKRDDASNDLNRAIEVGDEDLIEKFSKRTVKVTKKHNEDCKRLLSLMGVPVVQAPGEAEAQCATLCENHKVFAVASEDMDSLTFGARRFLRHLTDLSFKRSPVTEFEVSKVLEELGLTMDQFIDLCILSGCDYCENIRGIGGQRALKLIRQHGCIEEVVQNLSQTRYSVPEDWPFQEVRVLFKEPNVCTDIPDFVWTPPDEEGLINFLATENSFSPDRVAKSVEKIKAANDKFFLGRVKLLTPVPNLTGSRSTAGKESKCILGGPVQGMKARSPLQVCKSSSSDFRHDNSKAMEAIVEGSKYECLLFDLDDTLYPFISGINLACRKNIQDYMRHHLQIEESQIADMCLELYKEYGTTMAGLKALGYEFDNNEFHANVHGTLPYDNLRFDPVLRALLLSIPQRKIIFTNSDKAHAEEVLRRVGLQDCFEGIICFETLNPPALTCNGLYKPLSSISDELSSDLDDPDESDGFRPKSPILCKPSIEAMEAAIRIANVDPEKTIFFDDSVRNIASGKAAGFHTVIVGRPTLVPGADHALESIHNIKEALPEIWDGWSESDAVLASTATETAVIA
;
A
#
# COMPACT_ATOMS: atom_id res chain seq x y z
N MET A 1 -7.92 1.28 8.79
CA MET A 1 -8.44 1.90 10.03
C MET A 1 -8.47 0.80 11.08
N GLY A 2 -8.84 1.11 12.32
CA GLY A 2 -8.95 0.15 13.42
C GLY A 2 -7.62 -0.43 13.89
N ILE A 3 -7.51 -1.76 14.01
CA ILE A 3 -6.35 -2.40 14.65
C ILE A 3 -5.23 -2.72 13.63
N LYS A 4 -4.08 -2.08 13.81
CA LYS A 4 -2.93 -2.21 12.90
C LYS A 4 -2.40 -3.65 12.84
N GLY A 5 -2.44 -4.24 11.64
CA GLY A 5 -1.85 -5.55 11.36
C GLY A 5 -2.62 -6.75 11.90
N LEU A 6 -3.82 -6.56 12.46
CA LEU A 6 -4.60 -7.64 13.07
C LEU A 6 -4.94 -8.76 12.10
N THR A 7 -5.33 -8.45 10.86
CA THR A 7 -5.61 -9.47 9.83
C THR A 7 -4.41 -10.40 9.61
N LYS A 8 -3.20 -9.81 9.46
CA LYS A 8 -1.98 -10.58 9.24
C LYS A 8 -1.63 -11.42 10.47
N LEU A 9 -1.80 -10.86 11.66
CA LEU A 9 -1.58 -11.57 12.92
C LEU A 9 -2.49 -12.79 13.05
N LEU A 10 -3.79 -12.63 12.78
CA LEU A 10 -4.76 -13.73 12.84
C LEU A 10 -4.50 -14.78 11.77
N ALA A 11 -4.14 -14.39 10.55
CA ALA A 11 -3.79 -15.34 9.50
C ALA A 11 -2.60 -16.24 9.88
N GLU A 12 -1.67 -15.74 10.70
CA GLU A 12 -0.47 -16.46 11.11
C GLU A 12 -0.67 -17.27 12.41
N HIS A 13 -1.36 -16.71 13.40
CA HIS A 13 -1.48 -17.30 14.75
C HIS A 13 -2.85 -17.87 15.10
N ALA A 14 -3.88 -17.55 14.31
CA ALA A 14 -5.23 -18.06 14.46
C ALA A 14 -5.88 -18.41 13.10
N PRO A 15 -5.22 -19.21 12.25
CA PRO A 15 -5.71 -19.48 10.89
C PRO A 15 -7.05 -20.23 10.86
N GLY A 16 -7.37 -21.03 11.88
CA GLY A 16 -8.63 -21.75 11.97
C GLY A 16 -9.80 -20.87 12.47
N ALA A 17 -9.50 -19.67 12.95
CA ALA A 17 -10.52 -18.68 13.32
C ALA A 17 -11.14 -17.97 12.10
N ALA A 18 -10.50 -18.04 10.93
CA ALA A 18 -10.97 -17.45 9.67
C ALA A 18 -11.57 -18.52 8.75
N VAL A 19 -12.89 -18.56 8.63
CA VAL A 19 -13.59 -19.54 7.79
C VAL A 19 -14.15 -18.86 6.54
N ARG A 20 -13.78 -19.35 5.36
CA ARG A 20 -14.36 -18.87 4.09
C ARG A 20 -15.71 -19.52 3.84
N ARG A 21 -16.76 -18.71 3.67
CA ARG A 21 -18.12 -19.14 3.36
C ARG A 21 -18.64 -18.45 2.11
N ARG A 22 -19.68 -19.01 1.50
CA ARG A 22 -20.36 -18.37 0.38
C ARG A 22 -21.44 -17.43 0.91
N VAL A 23 -21.81 -16.42 0.13
CA VAL A 23 -22.81 -15.43 0.54
C VAL A 23 -24.18 -16.08 0.76
N GLU A 24 -24.50 -17.11 -0.03
CA GLU A 24 -25.76 -17.85 0.05
C GLU A 24 -25.95 -18.55 1.41
N ASP A 25 -24.85 -18.85 2.12
CA ASP A 25 -24.89 -19.52 3.42
C ASP A 25 -25.46 -18.59 4.52
N TYR A 26 -25.56 -17.28 4.25
CA TYR A 26 -26.15 -16.27 5.14
C TYR A 26 -27.60 -15.94 4.80
N ARG A 27 -28.23 -16.66 3.86
CA ARG A 27 -29.64 -16.43 3.50
C ARG A 27 -30.55 -16.56 4.73
N GLY A 28 -31.43 -15.58 4.89
CA GLY A 28 -32.36 -15.43 6.01
C GLY A 28 -31.75 -14.83 7.28
N ARG A 29 -30.43 -14.62 7.33
CA ARG A 29 -29.75 -14.05 8.49
C ARG A 29 -29.91 -12.54 8.54
N VAL A 30 -30.02 -12.02 9.77
CA VAL A 30 -29.96 -10.58 10.04
C VAL A 30 -28.51 -10.20 10.29
N VAL A 31 -27.99 -9.20 9.59
CA VAL A 31 -26.58 -8.78 9.70
C VAL A 31 -26.51 -7.28 9.95
N ALA A 32 -25.81 -6.87 11.00
CA ALA A 32 -25.49 -5.46 11.26
C ALA A 32 -24.33 -5.03 10.35
N ILE A 33 -24.45 -3.87 9.71
CA ILE A 33 -23.47 -3.35 8.76
C ILE A 33 -23.04 -1.96 9.21
N ASP A 34 -21.74 -1.76 9.34
CA ASP A 34 -21.15 -0.44 9.51
C ASP A 34 -21.36 0.41 8.23
N ALA A 35 -22.17 1.47 8.38
CA ALA A 35 -22.50 2.38 7.30
C ALA A 35 -21.38 3.38 7.01
N SER A 36 -20.63 3.81 8.02
CA SER A 36 -19.61 4.86 7.90
C SER A 36 -18.47 4.44 6.99
N LEU A 37 -17.95 3.22 7.19
CA LEU A 37 -16.93 2.65 6.32
C LEU A 37 -17.46 2.45 4.90
N SER A 38 -18.74 2.07 4.77
CA SER A 38 -19.41 1.89 3.49
C SER A 38 -19.49 3.19 2.68
N ILE A 39 -19.92 4.29 3.31
CA ILE A 39 -20.06 5.60 2.66
C ILE A 39 -18.70 6.11 2.18
N TYR A 40 -17.66 5.98 3.02
CA TYR A 40 -16.31 6.37 2.63
C TYR A 40 -15.82 5.61 1.39
N GLN A 41 -16.00 4.29 1.35
CA GLN A 41 -15.66 3.46 0.18
C GLN A 41 -16.40 3.92 -1.09
N PHE A 42 -17.68 4.26 -0.98
CA PHE A 42 -18.47 4.70 -2.13
C PHE A 42 -17.97 6.03 -2.70
N LEU A 43 -17.63 7.00 -1.85
CA LEU A 43 -17.10 8.30 -2.29
C LEU A 43 -15.72 8.18 -2.96
N ILE A 44 -14.97 7.12 -2.67
CA ILE A 44 -13.66 6.87 -3.29
C ILE A 44 -13.78 6.14 -4.63
N VAL A 45 -14.73 5.21 -4.76
CA VAL A 45 -14.77 4.25 -5.87
C VAL A 45 -15.88 4.54 -6.88
N VAL A 46 -17.05 5.00 -6.43
CA VAL A 46 -18.25 5.04 -7.28
C VAL A 46 -18.28 6.31 -8.13
N GLY A 47 -18.27 6.13 -9.45
CA GLY A 47 -18.46 7.20 -10.42
C GLY A 47 -17.34 8.25 -10.38
N ARG A 48 -16.12 7.83 -10.01
CA ARG A 48 -14.96 8.71 -9.90
C ARG A 48 -13.94 8.41 -11.00
N LYS A 49 -13.40 9.47 -11.61
CA LYS A 49 -12.26 9.43 -12.51
C LYS A 49 -11.48 10.75 -12.39
N GLY A 50 -10.25 10.71 -11.90
CA GLY A 50 -9.47 11.90 -11.57
C GLY A 50 -10.17 12.77 -10.52
N THR A 51 -10.45 14.02 -10.87
CA THR A 51 -11.24 14.95 -10.04
C THR A 51 -12.76 14.81 -10.24
N GLU A 52 -13.20 14.17 -11.32
CA GLU A 52 -14.62 14.00 -11.60
C GLU A 52 -15.26 13.03 -10.62
N VAL A 53 -16.39 13.44 -10.05
CA VAL A 53 -17.21 12.65 -9.14
C VAL A 53 -18.66 12.69 -9.63
N LEU A 54 -19.43 11.66 -9.31
CA LEU A 54 -20.85 11.63 -9.64
C LEU A 54 -21.59 12.72 -8.87
N THR A 55 -22.28 13.61 -9.57
CA THR A 55 -23.08 14.70 -8.99
C THR A 55 -24.50 14.75 -9.55
N ASN A 56 -25.40 15.45 -8.86
CA ASN A 56 -26.69 15.88 -9.40
C ASN A 56 -26.54 17.18 -10.21
N GLU A 57 -27.64 17.68 -10.79
CA GLU A 57 -27.66 18.94 -11.57
C GLU A 57 -27.21 20.18 -10.75
N ALA A 58 -27.32 20.13 -9.43
CA ALA A 58 -26.87 21.20 -8.53
C ALA A 58 -25.37 21.09 -8.16
N GLY A 59 -24.64 20.11 -8.71
CA GLY A 59 -23.23 19.88 -8.41
C GLY A 59 -22.97 19.16 -7.07
N GLU A 60 -24.00 18.62 -6.44
CA GLU A 60 -23.88 17.89 -5.17
C GLU A 60 -23.49 16.43 -5.44
N VAL A 61 -22.51 15.90 -4.71
CA VAL A 61 -22.03 14.52 -4.88
C VAL A 61 -23.16 13.52 -4.60
N THR A 62 -23.28 12.48 -5.41
CA THR A 62 -24.32 11.42 -5.29
C THR A 62 -23.75 10.00 -5.26
N SER A 63 -22.42 9.84 -5.27
CA SER A 63 -21.74 8.54 -5.21
C SER A 63 -22.16 7.68 -4.00
N HIS A 64 -22.39 8.29 -2.84
CA HIS A 64 -22.85 7.59 -1.63
C HIS A 64 -24.24 6.98 -1.81
N LEU A 65 -25.17 7.69 -2.46
CA LEU A 65 -26.51 7.19 -2.76
C LEU A 65 -26.47 6.01 -3.72
N GLN A 66 -25.71 6.13 -4.82
CA GLN A 66 -25.60 5.05 -5.80
C GLN A 66 -24.95 3.81 -5.20
N GLY A 67 -23.86 3.99 -4.45
CA GLY A 67 -23.17 2.91 -3.77
C GLY A 67 -24.06 2.20 -2.74
N MET A 68 -24.75 2.98 -1.89
CA MET A 68 -25.62 2.46 -0.85
C MET A 68 -26.82 1.71 -1.44
N LEU A 69 -27.47 2.26 -2.47
CA LEU A 69 -28.57 1.60 -3.19
C LEU A 69 -28.11 0.25 -3.74
N ASN A 70 -27.03 0.24 -4.53
CA ASN A 70 -26.55 -0.97 -5.19
C ASN A 70 -26.09 -2.04 -4.20
N ARG A 71 -25.37 -1.66 -3.15
CA ARG A 71 -24.92 -2.59 -2.11
C ARG A 71 -26.11 -3.20 -1.38
N THR A 72 -27.06 -2.37 -0.97
CA THR A 72 -28.24 -2.83 -0.23
C THR A 72 -29.11 -3.75 -1.08
N VAL A 73 -29.39 -3.38 -2.35
CA VAL A 73 -30.12 -4.24 -3.30
C VAL A 73 -29.44 -5.62 -3.41
N ARG A 74 -28.12 -5.65 -3.56
CA ARG A 74 -27.37 -6.91 -3.68
C ARG A 74 -27.45 -7.79 -2.43
N ILE A 75 -27.39 -7.18 -1.24
CA ILE A 75 -27.50 -7.91 0.03
C ILE A 75 -28.93 -8.49 0.19
N LEU A 76 -29.95 -7.69 -0.16
CA LEU A 76 -31.35 -8.14 -0.16
C LEU A 76 -31.58 -9.27 -1.19
N GLU A 77 -31.02 -9.17 -2.40
CA GLU A 77 -31.10 -10.21 -3.44
C GLU A 77 -30.47 -11.55 -3.01
N ALA A 78 -29.38 -11.49 -2.23
CA ALA A 78 -28.77 -12.66 -1.59
C ALA A 78 -29.66 -13.27 -0.48
N GLY A 79 -30.76 -12.60 -0.13
CA GLY A 79 -31.67 -12.99 0.93
C GLY A 79 -31.10 -12.74 2.32
N ILE A 80 -30.18 -11.80 2.47
CA ILE A 80 -29.68 -11.34 3.78
C ILE A 80 -30.53 -10.15 4.21
N LYS A 81 -30.79 -10.02 5.51
CA LYS A 81 -31.56 -8.92 6.10
C LYS A 81 -30.60 -7.90 6.73
N PRO A 82 -30.22 -6.82 6.03
CA PRO A 82 -29.27 -5.84 6.55
C PRO A 82 -29.91 -4.90 7.58
N VAL A 83 -29.15 -4.55 8.61
CA VAL A 83 -29.41 -3.41 9.50
C VAL A 83 -28.19 -2.49 9.39
N PHE A 84 -28.36 -1.26 8.94
CA PHE A 84 -27.24 -0.33 8.83
C PHE A 84 -27.10 0.48 10.10
N VAL A 85 -25.87 0.56 10.62
CA VAL A 85 -25.54 1.30 11.84
C VAL A 85 -24.63 2.46 11.47
N PHE A 86 -25.01 3.67 11.91
CA PHE A 86 -24.30 4.92 11.62
C PHE A 86 -23.62 5.45 12.89
N ASP A 87 -22.44 6.03 12.74
CA ASP A 87 -21.70 6.67 13.84
C ASP A 87 -22.47 7.85 14.45
N GLY A 88 -22.36 7.97 15.76
CA GLY A 88 -22.74 9.12 16.57
C GLY A 88 -21.56 10.03 16.86
N GLU A 89 -21.47 10.51 18.11
CA GLU A 89 -20.38 11.38 18.52
C GLU A 89 -19.12 10.55 18.84
N PRO A 90 -17.97 10.81 18.18
CA PRO A 90 -16.77 10.05 18.44
C PRO A 90 -16.25 10.31 19.87
N PRO A 91 -15.65 9.32 20.55
CA PRO A 91 -15.10 9.49 21.88
C PRO A 91 -13.91 10.45 21.86
N ASP A 92 -13.68 11.15 22.98
CA ASP A 92 -12.63 12.17 23.11
C ASP A 92 -11.25 11.68 22.67
N MET A 93 -10.92 10.43 23.00
CA MET A 93 -9.63 9.83 22.67
C MET A 93 -9.41 9.69 21.16
N LYS A 94 -10.47 9.56 20.35
CA LYS A 94 -10.39 9.49 18.88
C LYS A 94 -10.13 10.87 18.25
N LYS A 95 -10.32 11.98 18.97
CA LYS A 95 -10.12 13.35 18.46
C LYS A 95 -8.70 13.57 17.92
N LYS A 96 -7.67 13.01 18.58
CA LYS A 96 -6.27 13.11 18.13
C LYS A 96 -6.07 12.42 16.77
N GLU A 97 -6.64 11.23 16.59
CA GLU A 97 -6.57 10.50 15.31
C GLU A 97 -7.38 11.21 14.22
N LEU A 98 -8.56 11.75 14.55
CA LEU A 98 -9.35 12.56 13.60
C LEU A 98 -8.61 13.83 13.16
N ALA A 99 -7.88 14.49 14.07
CA ALA A 99 -7.04 15.63 13.73
C ALA A 99 -5.88 15.21 12.81
N LYS A 100 -5.19 14.10 13.09
CA LYS A 100 -4.15 13.52 12.21
C LYS A 100 -4.71 13.20 10.82
N ARG A 101 -5.93 12.66 10.74
CA ARG A 101 -6.64 12.41 9.47
C ARG A 101 -7.05 13.70 8.77
N SER A 102 -7.34 14.78 9.49
CA SER A 102 -7.60 16.09 8.86
C SER A 102 -6.34 16.66 8.23
N LEU A 103 -5.24 16.74 8.97
CA LEU A 103 -3.97 17.26 8.47
C LEU A 103 -3.53 16.52 7.20
N LYS A 104 -3.59 15.18 7.21
CA LYS A 104 -3.27 14.37 6.02
C LYS A 104 -4.17 14.66 4.81
N ARG A 105 -5.44 15.04 5.04
CA ARG A 105 -6.36 15.42 3.96
C ARG A 105 -6.05 16.82 3.45
N ASP A 106 -5.65 17.73 4.32
CA ASP A 106 -5.24 19.08 3.96
C ASP A 106 -3.96 19.03 3.12
N ASP A 107 -2.97 18.24 3.56
CA ASP A 107 -1.75 17.93 2.79
C ASP A 107 -2.09 17.31 1.42
N ALA A 108 -2.98 16.31 1.40
CA ALA A 108 -3.41 15.67 0.16
C ALA A 108 -4.21 16.61 -0.76
N SER A 109 -4.89 17.62 -0.21
CA SER A 109 -5.60 18.64 -1.01
C SER A 109 -4.61 19.58 -1.66
N ASN A 110 -3.55 19.97 -0.95
CA ASN A 110 -2.45 20.73 -1.50
C ASN A 110 -1.69 19.92 -2.57
N ASP A 111 -1.43 18.64 -2.33
CA ASP A 111 -0.85 17.72 -3.31
C ASP A 111 -1.75 17.55 -4.55
N LEU A 112 -3.08 17.49 -4.37
CA LEU A 112 -4.04 17.38 -5.46
C LEU A 112 -4.04 18.64 -6.32
N ASN A 113 -4.10 19.83 -5.72
CA ASN A 113 -4.06 21.09 -6.46
C ASN A 113 -2.77 21.17 -7.30
N ARG A 114 -1.64 20.82 -6.70
CA ARG A 114 -0.36 20.70 -7.41
C ARG A 114 -0.42 19.69 -8.56
N ALA A 115 -1.03 18.52 -8.35
CA ALA A 115 -1.18 17.51 -9.41
C ALA A 115 -2.07 17.99 -10.57
N ILE A 116 -3.13 18.74 -10.27
CA ILE A 116 -4.02 19.37 -11.28
C ILE A 116 -3.23 20.39 -12.10
N GLU A 117 -2.44 21.25 -11.47
CA GLU A 117 -1.58 22.24 -12.13
C GLU A 117 -0.48 21.61 -13.00
N VAL A 118 -0.05 20.39 -12.68
CA VAL A 118 0.91 19.60 -13.47
C VAL A 118 0.24 18.85 -14.62
N GLY A 119 -1.07 18.61 -14.55
CA GLY A 119 -1.75 17.70 -15.46
C GLY A 119 -1.35 16.24 -15.27
N ASP A 120 -0.83 15.87 -14.09
CA ASP A 120 -0.44 14.48 -13.79
C ASP A 120 -1.68 13.68 -13.39
N GLU A 121 -2.29 12.99 -14.35
CA GLU A 121 -3.52 12.23 -14.15
C GLU A 121 -3.41 11.16 -13.04
N ASP A 122 -2.24 10.55 -12.87
CA ASP A 122 -2.03 9.51 -11.85
C ASP A 122 -1.96 10.10 -10.44
N LEU A 123 -1.25 11.22 -10.27
CA LEU A 123 -1.22 11.94 -9.01
C LEU A 123 -2.58 12.57 -8.70
N ILE A 124 -3.28 13.08 -9.71
CA ILE A 124 -4.66 13.58 -9.56
C ILE A 124 -5.54 12.46 -9.03
N GLU A 125 -5.55 11.28 -9.67
CA GLU A 125 -6.34 10.11 -9.23
C GLU A 125 -5.97 9.68 -7.79
N LYS A 126 -4.68 9.64 -7.48
CA LYS A 126 -4.15 9.24 -6.16
C LYS A 126 -4.54 10.22 -5.06
N PHE A 127 -4.32 11.52 -5.26
CA PHE A 127 -4.56 12.54 -4.24
C PHE A 127 -6.05 12.89 -4.13
N SER A 128 -6.79 12.86 -5.23
CA SER A 128 -8.25 13.06 -5.26
C SER A 128 -8.96 12.10 -4.31
N LYS A 129 -8.59 10.82 -4.31
CA LYS A 129 -9.15 9.83 -3.37
C LYS A 129 -8.80 10.14 -1.90
N ARG A 130 -7.63 10.72 -1.65
CA ARG A 130 -7.14 11.04 -0.29
C ARG A 130 -7.78 12.29 0.31
N THR A 131 -8.36 13.19 -0.50
CA THR A 131 -9.07 14.39 0.02
C THR A 131 -10.48 14.08 0.54
N VAL A 132 -11.02 12.90 0.25
CA VAL A 132 -12.41 12.53 0.55
C VAL A 132 -12.74 12.66 2.04
N LYS A 133 -13.86 13.32 2.30
CA LYS A 133 -14.46 13.44 3.64
C LYS A 133 -15.93 13.04 3.57
N VAL A 134 -16.36 12.21 4.51
CA VAL A 134 -17.79 11.95 4.72
C VAL A 134 -18.40 13.14 5.45
N THR A 135 -19.54 13.64 4.96
CA THR A 135 -20.25 14.78 5.55
C THR A 135 -21.50 14.30 6.30
N LYS A 136 -22.07 15.17 7.14
CA LYS A 136 -23.37 14.90 7.78
C LYS A 136 -24.47 14.72 6.74
N LYS A 137 -24.44 15.50 5.65
CA LYS A 137 -25.40 15.37 4.53
C LYS A 137 -25.35 13.97 3.90
N HIS A 138 -24.16 13.43 3.62
CA HIS A 138 -24.03 12.07 3.07
C HIS A 138 -24.66 11.01 3.97
N ASN A 139 -24.53 11.16 5.29
CA ASN A 139 -25.18 10.27 6.25
C ASN A 139 -26.69 10.40 6.20
N GLU A 140 -27.24 11.61 6.28
CA GLU A 140 -28.69 11.83 6.24
C GLU A 140 -29.31 11.36 4.91
N ASP A 141 -28.64 11.58 3.79
CA ASP A 141 -29.05 11.08 2.48
C ASP A 141 -29.13 9.55 2.45
N CYS A 142 -28.11 8.86 3.00
CA CYS A 142 -28.10 7.40 3.09
C CYS A 142 -29.19 6.88 4.03
N LYS A 143 -29.42 7.53 5.18
CA LYS A 143 -30.49 7.15 6.12
C LYS A 143 -31.86 7.30 5.48
N ARG A 144 -32.10 8.41 4.76
CA ARG A 144 -33.34 8.64 4.01
C ARG A 144 -33.51 7.57 2.94
N LEU A 145 -32.48 7.29 2.14
CA LEU A 145 -32.51 6.23 1.14
C LEU A 145 -32.88 4.88 1.75
N LEU A 146 -32.18 4.44 2.79
CA LEU A 146 -32.42 3.14 3.43
C LEU A 146 -33.83 3.03 4.02
N SER A 147 -34.33 4.13 4.60
CA SER A 147 -35.70 4.21 5.11
C SER A 147 -36.72 4.04 3.98
N LEU A 148 -36.53 4.72 2.85
CA LEU A 148 -37.38 4.57 1.65
C LEU A 148 -37.28 3.16 1.05
N MET A 149 -36.12 2.50 1.16
CA MET A 149 -35.96 1.09 0.77
C MET A 149 -36.65 0.09 1.72
N GLY A 150 -37.15 0.56 2.88
CA GLY A 150 -37.73 -0.29 3.92
C GLY A 150 -36.69 -1.06 4.73
N VAL A 151 -35.45 -0.56 4.80
CA VAL A 151 -34.33 -1.18 5.51
C VAL A 151 -34.09 -0.47 6.85
N PRO A 152 -34.04 -1.20 7.99
CA PRO A 152 -33.76 -0.63 9.30
C PRO A 152 -32.41 0.06 9.40
N VAL A 153 -32.42 1.19 10.10
CA VAL A 153 -31.25 2.01 10.42
C VAL A 153 -31.14 2.18 11.92
N VAL A 154 -29.92 2.11 12.45
CA VAL A 154 -29.57 2.40 13.84
C VAL A 154 -28.61 3.58 13.87
N GLN A 155 -28.89 4.56 14.73
CA GLN A 155 -27.96 5.63 15.05
C GLN A 155 -27.22 5.25 16.34
N ALA A 156 -25.93 4.97 16.25
CA ALA A 156 -25.12 4.75 17.45
C ALA A 156 -24.97 6.07 18.22
N PRO A 157 -24.87 6.04 19.57
CA PRO A 157 -24.55 7.22 20.36
C PRO A 157 -23.04 7.54 20.28
N GLY A 158 -22.20 6.52 20.12
CA GLY A 158 -20.77 6.63 19.84
C GLY A 158 -20.40 5.97 18.51
N GLU A 159 -19.57 4.94 18.56
CA GLU A 159 -19.05 4.25 17.37
C GLU A 159 -20.01 3.18 16.83
N ALA A 160 -20.15 3.08 15.51
CA ALA A 160 -20.99 2.09 14.84
C ALA A 160 -20.47 0.66 15.03
N GLU A 161 -19.15 0.44 15.01
CA GLU A 161 -18.54 -0.88 15.24
C GLU A 161 -18.91 -1.46 16.61
N ALA A 162 -18.89 -0.62 17.64
CA ALA A 162 -19.25 -0.99 19.00
C ALA A 162 -20.75 -1.33 19.10
N GLN A 163 -21.61 -0.48 18.52
CA GLN A 163 -23.04 -0.72 18.49
C GLN A 163 -23.40 -2.01 17.72
N CYS A 164 -22.70 -2.29 16.62
CA CYS A 164 -22.85 -3.55 15.88
C CYS A 164 -22.47 -4.76 16.74
N ALA A 165 -21.35 -4.67 17.46
CA ALA A 165 -20.89 -5.73 18.36
C ALA A 165 -21.93 -6.03 19.46
N THR A 166 -22.46 -5.00 20.12
CA THR A 166 -23.52 -5.14 21.13
C THR A 166 -24.81 -5.76 20.57
N LEU A 167 -25.21 -5.39 19.35
CA LEU A 167 -26.37 -6.01 18.69
C LEU A 167 -26.15 -7.51 18.43
N CYS A 168 -24.93 -7.90 18.07
CA CYS A 168 -24.56 -9.29 17.82
C CYS A 168 -24.47 -10.10 19.13
N GLU A 169 -23.92 -9.50 20.18
CA GLU A 169 -23.84 -10.07 21.53
C GLU A 169 -25.24 -10.35 22.09
N ASN A 170 -26.15 -9.37 21.98
CA ASN A 170 -27.54 -9.49 22.42
C ASN A 170 -28.44 -10.31 21.48
N HIS A 171 -27.86 -11.00 20.50
CA HIS A 171 -28.56 -11.87 19.54
C HIS A 171 -29.67 -11.17 18.72
N LYS A 172 -29.62 -9.83 18.62
CA LYS A 172 -30.50 -9.06 17.73
C LYS A 172 -30.10 -9.22 16.26
N VAL A 173 -28.81 -9.46 16.02
CA VAL A 173 -28.28 -9.82 14.69
C VAL A 173 -27.45 -11.10 14.78
N PHE A 174 -27.31 -11.81 13.65
CA PHE A 174 -26.51 -13.03 13.54
C PHE A 174 -25.00 -12.74 13.49
N ALA A 175 -24.62 -11.65 12.83
CA ALA A 175 -23.23 -11.25 12.66
C ALA A 175 -23.09 -9.74 12.41
N VAL A 176 -21.88 -9.23 12.61
CA VAL A 176 -21.44 -7.90 12.18
C VAL A 176 -20.71 -8.03 10.85
N ALA A 177 -20.95 -7.11 9.91
CA ALA A 177 -20.21 -7.03 8.66
C ALA A 177 -19.47 -5.69 8.55
N SER A 178 -18.15 -5.76 8.50
CA SER A 178 -17.26 -4.62 8.24
C SER A 178 -15.97 -5.10 7.59
N GLU A 179 -15.23 -4.18 6.97
CA GLU A 179 -13.85 -4.42 6.55
C GLU A 179 -12.85 -4.05 7.64
N ASP A 180 -13.29 -3.28 8.65
CA ASP A 180 -12.51 -2.96 9.83
C ASP A 180 -12.70 -4.01 10.92
N MET A 181 -11.59 -4.46 11.51
CA MET A 181 -11.56 -5.58 12.45
C MET A 181 -11.58 -5.13 13.92
N ASP A 182 -11.71 -3.83 14.18
CA ASP A 182 -11.96 -3.25 15.52
C ASP A 182 -13.24 -3.77 16.18
N SER A 183 -14.26 -4.16 15.39
CA SER A 183 -15.47 -4.79 15.91
C SER A 183 -15.15 -6.04 16.75
N LEU A 184 -14.04 -6.74 16.46
CA LEU A 184 -13.60 -7.89 17.26
C LEU A 184 -13.19 -7.48 18.67
N THR A 185 -12.61 -6.31 18.88
CA THR A 185 -12.19 -5.84 20.23
C THR A 185 -13.37 -5.38 21.07
N PHE A 186 -14.50 -5.02 20.44
CA PHE A 186 -15.78 -4.81 21.12
C PHE A 186 -16.58 -6.11 21.35
N GLY A 187 -16.00 -7.28 21.04
CA GLY A 187 -16.63 -8.57 21.30
C GLY A 187 -17.69 -8.99 20.28
N ALA A 188 -17.59 -8.52 19.02
CA ALA A 188 -18.49 -8.95 17.95
C ALA A 188 -18.39 -10.48 17.71
N ARG A 189 -19.26 -11.25 18.38
CA ARG A 189 -19.21 -12.72 18.46
C ARG A 189 -18.94 -13.38 17.10
N ARG A 190 -19.61 -12.90 16.06
CA ARG A 190 -19.44 -13.33 14.68
C ARG A 190 -19.22 -12.12 13.78
N PHE A 191 -18.10 -12.09 13.08
CA PHE A 191 -17.68 -10.98 12.24
C PHE A 191 -17.48 -11.46 10.79
N LEU A 192 -18.03 -10.72 9.84
CA LEU A 192 -18.04 -11.05 8.42
C LEU A 192 -17.27 -9.99 7.65
N ARG A 193 -16.19 -10.42 7.00
CA ARG A 193 -15.41 -9.59 6.09
C ARG A 193 -15.71 -9.96 4.63
N HIS A 194 -15.61 -8.98 3.76
CA HIS A 194 -15.92 -9.04 2.32
C HIS A 194 -17.40 -9.22 1.98
N LEU A 195 -18.31 -9.13 2.96
CA LEU A 195 -19.76 -9.17 2.67
C LEU A 195 -20.22 -7.92 1.92
N THR A 196 -19.64 -6.77 2.25
CA THR A 196 -19.95 -5.47 1.63
C THR A 196 -19.10 -5.19 0.40
N ASP A 197 -18.14 -6.06 0.08
CA ASP A 197 -17.23 -5.86 -1.05
C ASP A 197 -17.98 -5.83 -2.39
N LEU A 198 -17.56 -4.92 -3.28
CA LEU A 198 -18.11 -4.77 -4.62
C LEU A 198 -17.95 -6.07 -5.42
N SER A 199 -16.97 -6.90 -5.10
CA SER A 199 -16.71 -8.18 -5.78
C SER A 199 -17.33 -9.42 -5.12
N PHE A 200 -18.18 -9.31 -4.08
CA PHE A 200 -18.57 -10.47 -3.23
C PHE A 200 -19.18 -11.69 -3.97
N LYS A 201 -19.72 -11.54 -5.19
CA LYS A 201 -20.19 -12.70 -6.00
C LYS A 201 -19.02 -13.57 -6.50
N ARG A 202 -17.81 -13.02 -6.53
CA ARG A 202 -16.54 -13.66 -6.96
C ARG A 202 -15.62 -13.97 -5.77
N SER A 203 -15.76 -13.27 -4.65
CA SER A 203 -14.90 -13.39 -3.47
C SER A 203 -15.67 -13.99 -2.29
N PRO A 204 -15.15 -15.05 -1.63
CA PRO A 204 -15.82 -15.64 -0.47
C PRO A 204 -15.84 -14.68 0.72
N VAL A 205 -16.91 -14.77 1.53
CA VAL A 205 -17.01 -14.04 2.80
C VAL A 205 -16.10 -14.73 3.82
N THR A 206 -15.25 -13.97 4.49
CA THR A 206 -14.44 -14.48 5.58
C THR A 206 -15.17 -14.27 6.89
N GLU A 207 -15.59 -15.35 7.53
CA GLU A 207 -16.21 -15.36 8.85
C GLU A 207 -15.14 -15.54 9.93
N PHE A 208 -15.21 -14.71 10.96
CA PHE A 208 -14.45 -14.83 12.19
C PHE A 208 -15.40 -15.07 13.36
N GLU A 209 -15.04 -15.99 14.25
CA GLU A 209 -15.70 -16.15 15.54
C GLU A 209 -14.73 -15.75 16.65
N VAL A 210 -15.12 -14.78 17.49
CA VAL A 210 -14.23 -14.25 18.56
C VAL A 210 -13.80 -15.37 19.51
N SER A 211 -14.69 -16.30 19.84
CA SER A 211 -14.36 -17.46 20.67
C SER A 211 -13.18 -18.27 20.09
N LYS A 212 -13.17 -18.47 18.77
CA LYS A 212 -12.12 -19.24 18.09
C LYS A 212 -10.82 -18.44 17.95
N VAL A 213 -10.92 -17.13 17.73
CA VAL A 213 -9.77 -16.21 17.77
C VAL A 213 -9.08 -16.29 19.13
N LEU A 214 -9.84 -16.17 20.21
CA LEU A 214 -9.31 -16.23 21.58
C LEU A 214 -8.70 -17.60 21.91
N GLU A 215 -9.37 -18.69 21.49
CA GLU A 215 -8.89 -20.07 21.67
C GLU A 215 -7.53 -20.30 20.99
N GLU A 216 -7.40 -19.97 19.71
CA GLU A 216 -6.16 -20.21 18.95
C GLU A 216 -5.02 -19.28 19.36
N LEU A 217 -5.33 -18.03 19.71
CA LEU A 217 -4.34 -17.12 20.28
C LEU A 217 -3.94 -17.52 21.71
N GLY A 218 -4.76 -18.30 22.41
CA GLY A 218 -4.57 -18.66 23.81
C GLY A 218 -4.68 -17.46 24.74
N LEU A 219 -5.64 -16.57 24.46
CA LEU A 219 -5.84 -15.31 25.18
C LEU A 219 -7.26 -15.20 25.73
N THR A 220 -7.41 -14.49 26.84
CA THR A 220 -8.72 -13.97 27.28
C THR A 220 -9.12 -12.74 26.48
N MET A 221 -10.38 -12.33 26.56
CA MET A 221 -10.86 -11.11 25.88
C MET A 221 -10.11 -9.85 26.38
N ASP A 222 -9.86 -9.73 27.68
CA ASP A 222 -9.09 -8.61 28.25
C ASP A 222 -7.65 -8.58 27.70
N GLN A 223 -7.02 -9.75 27.57
CA GLN A 223 -5.69 -9.87 26.97
C GLN A 223 -5.70 -9.55 25.47
N PHE A 224 -6.76 -9.90 24.77
CA PHE A 224 -6.92 -9.58 23.36
C PHE A 224 -7.10 -8.08 23.13
N ILE A 225 -7.87 -7.40 23.98
CA ILE A 225 -7.97 -5.93 23.96
C ILE A 225 -6.59 -5.30 24.19
N ASP A 226 -5.85 -5.76 25.20
CA ASP A 226 -4.51 -5.27 25.50
C ASP A 226 -3.51 -5.51 24.35
N LEU A 227 -3.60 -6.68 23.69
CA LEU A 227 -2.87 -6.99 22.47
C LEU A 227 -3.19 -5.97 21.37
N CYS A 228 -4.45 -5.67 21.14
CA CYS A 228 -4.88 -4.74 20.09
C CYS A 228 -4.45 -3.30 20.38
N ILE A 229 -4.50 -2.86 21.64
CA ILE A 229 -3.98 -1.56 22.07
C ILE A 229 -2.47 -1.47 21.83
N LEU A 230 -1.69 -2.48 22.24
CA LEU A 230 -0.24 -2.53 21.99
C LEU A 230 0.13 -2.58 20.51
N SER A 231 -0.68 -3.28 19.70
CA SER A 231 -0.49 -3.37 18.24
C SER A 231 -0.73 -2.02 17.55
N GLY A 232 -1.61 -1.20 18.13
CA GLY A 232 -2.01 0.11 17.66
C GLY A 232 -3.48 0.11 17.23
N CYS A 233 -4.26 0.95 17.91
CA CYS A 233 -5.66 1.23 17.63
C CYS A 233 -5.86 2.72 17.28
N ASP A 234 -7.11 3.11 16.99
CA ASP A 234 -7.46 4.48 16.62
C ASP A 234 -7.64 5.43 17.83
N TYR A 235 -7.58 4.92 19.07
CA TYR A 235 -7.91 5.68 20.29
C TYR A 235 -6.68 6.14 21.08
N CYS A 236 -5.52 5.53 20.90
CA CYS A 236 -4.27 5.96 21.54
C CYS A 236 -3.05 5.63 20.68
N GLU A 237 -1.92 6.23 21.01
CA GLU A 237 -0.64 5.88 20.39
C GLU A 237 -0.19 4.47 20.79
N ASN A 238 0.74 3.89 20.03
CA ASN A 238 1.36 2.62 20.36
C ASN A 238 2.84 2.83 20.71
N ILE A 239 3.42 1.87 21.44
CA ILE A 239 4.85 1.91 21.77
C ILE A 239 5.66 1.68 20.49
N ARG A 240 6.53 2.63 20.13
CA ARG A 240 7.35 2.53 18.91
C ARG A 240 8.20 1.26 18.94
N GLY A 241 8.17 0.50 17.85
CA GLY A 241 8.89 -0.78 17.72
C GLY A 241 8.16 -1.99 18.31
N ILE A 242 6.94 -1.83 18.83
CA ILE A 242 6.03 -2.91 19.21
C ILE A 242 4.87 -2.95 18.22
N GLY A 243 4.87 -3.96 17.34
CA GLY A 243 3.73 -4.30 16.47
C GLY A 243 3.09 -5.62 16.88
N GLY A 244 2.06 -6.07 16.17
CA GLY A 244 1.21 -7.20 16.56
C GLY A 244 1.95 -8.48 16.98
N GLN A 245 2.99 -8.87 16.25
CA GLN A 245 3.79 -10.06 16.58
C GLN A 245 4.50 -9.94 17.94
N ARG A 246 5.11 -8.76 18.19
CA ARG A 246 5.82 -8.50 19.45
C ARG A 246 4.82 -8.32 20.59
N ALA A 247 3.71 -7.65 20.34
CA ALA A 247 2.62 -7.46 21.29
C ALA A 247 2.04 -8.80 21.75
N LEU A 248 1.78 -9.74 20.83
CA LEU A 248 1.28 -11.08 21.17
C LEU A 248 2.25 -11.84 22.07
N LYS A 249 3.56 -11.78 21.76
CA LYS A 249 4.59 -12.38 22.63
C LYS A 249 4.61 -11.76 24.02
N LEU A 250 4.52 -10.44 24.11
CA LEU A 250 4.55 -9.70 25.38
C LEU A 250 3.31 -10.00 26.22
N ILE A 251 2.12 -10.01 25.63
CA ILE A 251 0.87 -10.33 26.34
C ILE A 251 0.85 -11.79 26.81
N ARG A 252 1.32 -12.74 25.99
CA ARG A 252 1.46 -14.14 26.43
C ARG A 252 2.44 -14.30 27.61
N GLN A 253 3.46 -13.44 27.69
CA GLN A 253 4.48 -13.50 28.72
C GLN A 253 4.07 -12.79 30.02
N HIS A 254 3.42 -11.64 29.91
CA HIS A 254 3.18 -10.71 31.01
C HIS A 254 1.70 -10.55 31.38
N GLY A 255 0.78 -11.02 30.55
CA GLY A 255 -0.65 -11.01 30.84
C GLY A 255 -1.35 -9.70 30.50
N CYS A 256 -0.85 -8.53 30.91
CA CYS A 256 -1.50 -7.25 30.65
C CYS A 256 -0.49 -6.14 30.30
N ILE A 257 -1.00 -5.00 29.81
CA ILE A 257 -0.15 -3.84 29.44
C ILE A 257 0.66 -3.33 30.63
N GLU A 258 0.09 -3.27 31.82
CA GLU A 258 0.76 -2.81 33.04
C GLU A 258 2.05 -3.59 33.29
N GLU A 259 1.97 -4.92 33.28
CA GLU A 259 3.11 -5.82 33.47
C GLU A 259 4.10 -5.75 32.30
N VAL A 260 3.61 -5.57 31.07
CA VAL A 260 4.46 -5.35 29.90
C VAL A 260 5.30 -4.10 30.06
N VAL A 261 4.71 -2.98 30.49
CA VAL A 261 5.41 -1.69 30.67
C VAL A 261 6.45 -1.78 31.79
N GLN A 262 6.11 -2.44 32.91
CA GLN A 262 7.06 -2.61 34.02
C GLN A 262 8.27 -3.48 33.65
N ASN A 263 8.08 -4.47 32.79
CA ASN A 263 9.14 -5.39 32.37
C ASN A 263 9.80 -5.01 31.03
N LEU A 264 9.42 -3.86 30.46
CA LEU A 264 9.97 -3.39 29.20
C LEU A 264 11.37 -2.78 29.42
N SER A 265 12.29 -3.07 28.49
CA SER A 265 13.59 -2.42 28.50
C SER A 265 13.44 -0.92 28.22
N GLN A 266 13.58 -0.10 29.27
CA GLN A 266 13.48 1.36 29.20
C GLN A 266 14.56 1.99 28.30
N THR A 267 15.68 1.29 28.07
CA THR A 267 16.74 1.74 27.15
C THR A 267 16.39 1.51 25.68
N ARG A 268 15.53 0.55 25.37
CA ARG A 268 15.15 0.18 23.99
C ARG A 268 13.82 0.77 23.56
N TYR A 269 12.89 0.94 24.49
CA TYR A 269 11.53 1.36 24.21
C TYR A 269 11.16 2.59 25.03
N SER A 270 10.58 3.58 24.36
CA SER A 270 10.01 4.76 25.00
C SER A 270 8.49 4.58 25.10
N VAL A 271 7.98 4.59 26.33
CA VAL A 271 6.56 4.56 26.64
C VAL A 271 6.07 6.02 26.72
N PRO A 272 4.96 6.40 26.08
CA PRO A 272 4.45 7.77 26.19
C PRO A 272 4.11 8.13 27.65
N GLU A 273 4.51 9.32 28.11
CA GLU A 273 4.33 9.75 29.51
C GLU A 273 2.85 9.76 29.95
N ASP A 274 1.94 10.17 29.05
CA ASP A 274 0.50 10.21 29.28
C ASP A 274 -0.24 9.20 28.38
N TRP A 275 0.15 7.93 28.43
CA TRP A 275 -0.45 6.89 27.59
C TRP A 275 -1.80 6.41 28.16
N PRO A 276 -2.96 6.74 27.53
CA PRO A 276 -4.28 6.52 28.14
C PRO A 276 -4.82 5.11 27.86
N PHE A 277 -3.97 4.09 28.01
CA PHE A 277 -4.33 2.73 27.59
C PHE A 277 -5.41 2.12 28.50
N GLN A 278 -5.47 2.52 29.78
CA GLN A 278 -6.54 2.08 30.68
C GLN A 278 -7.89 2.64 30.27
N GLU A 279 -7.97 3.92 29.91
CA GLU A 279 -9.20 4.53 29.40
C GLU A 279 -9.63 3.86 28.10
N VAL A 280 -8.69 3.56 27.20
CA VAL A 280 -9.00 2.84 25.94
C VAL A 280 -9.49 1.43 26.21
N ARG A 281 -8.93 0.73 27.20
CA ARG A 281 -9.42 -0.58 27.63
C ARG A 281 -10.86 -0.49 28.15
N VAL A 282 -11.18 0.52 28.96
CA VAL A 282 -12.55 0.78 29.42
C VAL A 282 -13.47 1.07 28.23
N LEU A 283 -13.05 1.88 27.27
CA LEU A 283 -13.83 2.16 26.06
C LEU A 283 -14.20 0.88 25.29
N PHE A 284 -13.26 -0.07 25.14
CA PHE A 284 -13.56 -1.34 24.47
C PHE A 284 -14.50 -2.25 25.25
N LYS A 285 -14.41 -2.22 26.59
CA LYS A 285 -15.22 -3.07 27.48
C LYS A 285 -16.61 -2.50 27.74
N GLU A 286 -16.71 -1.18 27.84
CA GLU A 286 -17.90 -0.44 28.21
C GLU A 286 -18.14 0.69 27.19
N PRO A 287 -18.38 0.36 25.91
CA PRO A 287 -18.59 1.38 24.90
C PRO A 287 -19.91 2.11 25.10
N ASN A 288 -19.97 3.37 24.66
CA ASN A 288 -21.22 4.13 24.59
C ASN A 288 -22.11 3.56 23.47
N VAL A 289 -23.11 2.75 23.84
CA VAL A 289 -24.03 2.06 22.92
C VAL A 289 -25.45 2.08 23.45
N CYS A 290 -26.42 1.99 22.55
CA CYS A 290 -27.82 1.75 22.89
C CYS A 290 -28.06 0.25 23.14
N THR A 291 -28.58 -0.09 24.31
CA THR A 291 -28.95 -1.47 24.69
C THR A 291 -30.41 -1.79 24.37
N ASP A 292 -31.30 -0.78 24.47
CA ASP A 292 -32.75 -0.96 24.31
C ASP A 292 -33.18 -0.71 22.86
N ILE A 293 -32.81 -1.65 21.97
CA ILE A 293 -33.19 -1.58 20.55
C ILE A 293 -34.35 -2.57 20.29
N PRO A 294 -35.50 -2.09 19.74
CA PRO A 294 -36.62 -2.95 19.40
C PRO A 294 -36.26 -3.93 18.28
N ASP A 295 -37.11 -4.94 18.07
CA ASP A 295 -36.90 -5.88 16.98
C ASP A 295 -37.00 -5.18 15.62
N PHE A 296 -36.06 -5.52 14.73
CA PHE A 296 -35.96 -4.91 13.41
C PHE A 296 -37.09 -5.36 12.50
N VAL A 297 -37.71 -4.40 11.81
CA VAL A 297 -38.79 -4.63 10.85
C VAL A 297 -38.36 -4.11 9.48
N TRP A 298 -38.27 -5.01 8.51
CA TRP A 298 -38.12 -4.64 7.11
C TRP A 298 -39.50 -4.46 6.50
N THR A 299 -39.72 -3.35 5.83
CA THR A 299 -40.99 -3.01 5.19
C THR A 299 -40.86 -3.09 3.66
N PRO A 300 -41.98 -3.17 2.93
CA PRO A 300 -41.96 -2.90 1.49
C PRO A 300 -41.33 -1.53 1.18
N PRO A 301 -40.63 -1.37 0.05
CA PRO A 301 -40.03 -0.09 -0.33
C PRO A 301 -41.12 0.93 -0.67
N ASP A 302 -40.90 2.20 -0.30
CA ASP A 302 -41.67 3.34 -0.76
C ASP A 302 -41.23 3.70 -2.17
N GLU A 303 -41.97 3.22 -3.16
CA GLU A 303 -41.62 3.36 -4.58
C GLU A 303 -41.65 4.81 -5.06
N GLU A 304 -42.71 5.53 -4.70
CA GLU A 304 -42.91 6.92 -5.11
C GLU A 304 -41.85 7.80 -4.44
N GLY A 305 -41.61 7.57 -3.15
CA GLY A 305 -40.55 8.25 -2.41
C GLY A 305 -39.15 7.96 -2.97
N LEU A 306 -38.84 6.71 -3.37
CA LEU A 306 -37.56 6.36 -4.00
C LEU A 306 -37.38 7.02 -5.37
N ILE A 307 -38.43 7.02 -6.20
CA ILE A 307 -38.39 7.66 -7.52
C ILE A 307 -38.17 9.17 -7.36
N ASN A 308 -38.96 9.82 -6.51
CA ASN A 308 -38.82 11.25 -6.26
C ASN A 308 -37.42 11.58 -5.69
N PHE A 309 -36.98 10.87 -4.66
CA PHE A 309 -35.70 11.16 -4.02
C PHE A 309 -34.49 10.93 -4.95
N LEU A 310 -34.45 9.80 -5.67
CA LEU A 310 -33.30 9.48 -6.51
C LEU A 310 -33.37 10.18 -7.87
N ALA A 311 -34.50 10.10 -8.57
CA ALA A 311 -34.60 10.60 -9.94
C ALA A 311 -34.86 12.11 -9.98
N THR A 312 -35.79 12.61 -9.17
CA THR A 312 -36.18 14.03 -9.20
C THR A 312 -35.20 14.90 -8.41
N GLU A 313 -34.88 14.55 -7.17
CA GLU A 313 -34.02 15.39 -6.31
C GLU A 313 -32.52 15.19 -6.59
N ASN A 314 -32.11 13.99 -7.00
CA ASN A 314 -30.68 13.64 -7.16
C ASN A 314 -30.29 13.29 -8.62
N SER A 315 -31.18 13.54 -9.58
CA SER A 315 -30.90 13.42 -11.03
C SER A 315 -30.48 12.01 -11.50
N PHE A 316 -30.91 10.95 -10.81
CA PHE A 316 -30.69 9.58 -11.27
C PHE A 316 -31.61 9.25 -12.46
N SER A 317 -31.15 8.39 -13.38
CA SER A 317 -31.99 7.88 -14.46
C SER A 317 -33.25 7.19 -13.92
N PRO A 318 -34.48 7.66 -14.25
CA PRO A 318 -35.73 7.07 -13.78
C PRO A 318 -35.82 5.57 -14.05
N ASP A 319 -35.42 5.14 -15.25
CA ASP A 319 -35.41 3.72 -15.64
C ASP A 319 -34.49 2.87 -14.75
N ARG A 320 -33.33 3.41 -14.35
CA ARG A 320 -32.40 2.69 -13.46
C ARG A 320 -32.95 2.62 -12.03
N VAL A 321 -33.63 3.67 -11.58
CA VAL A 321 -34.29 3.69 -10.26
C VAL A 321 -35.44 2.68 -10.24
N ALA A 322 -36.32 2.70 -11.24
CA ALA A 322 -37.43 1.75 -11.36
C ALA A 322 -36.96 0.29 -11.33
N LYS A 323 -35.91 -0.05 -12.09
CA LYS A 323 -35.29 -1.39 -12.06
C LYS A 323 -34.74 -1.76 -10.69
N SER A 324 -34.22 -0.80 -9.94
CA SER A 324 -33.72 -1.04 -8.58
C SER A 324 -34.88 -1.28 -7.61
N VAL A 325 -35.96 -0.50 -7.73
CA VAL A 325 -37.20 -0.69 -6.97
C VAL A 325 -37.79 -2.09 -7.20
N GLU A 326 -37.88 -2.54 -8.45
CA GLU A 326 -38.36 -3.89 -8.80
C GLU A 326 -37.52 -4.98 -8.12
N LYS A 327 -36.19 -4.83 -8.11
CA LYS A 327 -35.30 -5.78 -7.42
C LYS A 327 -35.51 -5.80 -5.92
N ILE A 328 -35.67 -4.62 -5.30
CA ILE A 328 -35.93 -4.51 -3.86
C ILE A 328 -37.25 -5.20 -3.50
N LYS A 329 -38.32 -4.96 -4.27
CA LYS A 329 -39.60 -5.65 -4.09
C LYS A 329 -39.46 -7.17 -4.22
N ALA A 330 -38.84 -7.64 -5.30
CA ALA A 330 -38.68 -9.07 -5.54
C ALA A 330 -37.83 -9.75 -4.46
N ALA A 331 -36.87 -9.04 -3.88
CA ALA A 331 -36.12 -9.51 -2.71
C ALA A 331 -36.97 -9.51 -1.44
N ASN A 332 -37.74 -8.45 -1.19
CA ASN A 332 -38.66 -8.34 -0.06
C ASN A 332 -39.74 -9.40 -0.06
N ASP A 333 -40.37 -9.67 -1.21
CA ASP A 333 -41.39 -10.72 -1.35
C ASP A 333 -40.85 -12.09 -0.94
N LYS A 334 -39.59 -12.39 -1.28
CA LYS A 334 -38.93 -13.64 -0.85
C LYS A 334 -38.76 -13.73 0.67
N PHE A 335 -38.65 -12.60 1.38
CA PHE A 335 -38.62 -12.59 2.85
C PHE A 335 -39.99 -12.90 3.47
N PHE A 336 -41.07 -12.44 2.85
CA PHE A 336 -42.44 -12.61 3.36
C PHE A 336 -43.07 -13.96 2.96
N LEU A 337 -42.79 -14.46 1.74
CA LEU A 337 -43.24 -15.78 1.26
C LEU A 337 -42.59 -16.95 2.02
N GLY A 338 -41.43 -16.74 2.65
CA GLY A 338 -40.72 -17.75 3.44
C GLY A 338 -41.42 -18.18 4.74
N ARG A 339 -42.51 -17.51 5.16
CA ARG A 339 -43.27 -17.87 6.38
C ARG A 339 -44.30 -19.01 6.21
N VAL A 340 -44.53 -19.54 5.01
CA VAL A 340 -45.59 -20.56 4.77
C VAL A 340 -45.10 -22.02 4.86
N LYS A 341 -43.86 -22.29 5.28
CA LYS A 341 -43.46 -23.63 5.73
C LYS A 341 -43.20 -23.62 7.23
N LEU A 342 -44.21 -24.10 7.97
CA LEU A 342 -44.20 -24.44 9.37
C LEU A 342 -42.88 -25.15 9.73
N LEU A 343 -42.01 -24.47 10.48
CA LEU A 343 -40.76 -25.05 10.99
C LEU A 343 -41.11 -25.96 12.17
N THR A 344 -40.89 -27.25 11.99
CA THR A 344 -40.66 -28.19 13.09
C THR A 344 -39.44 -27.73 13.91
N PRO A 345 -39.48 -27.80 15.25
CA PRO A 345 -38.35 -27.41 16.08
C PRO A 345 -37.14 -28.32 15.81
N VAL A 346 -35.98 -27.72 15.57
CA VAL A 346 -34.70 -28.43 15.63
C VAL A 346 -34.40 -28.74 17.10
N PRO A 347 -33.96 -29.97 17.47
CA PRO A 347 -33.83 -30.35 18.87
C PRO A 347 -32.74 -29.54 19.59
N ASN A 348 -33.07 -29.08 20.79
CA ASN A 348 -32.13 -28.58 21.79
C ASN A 348 -31.12 -29.68 22.16
N LEU A 349 -29.82 -29.41 22.02
CA LEU A 349 -28.78 -30.12 22.76
C LEU A 349 -28.63 -29.45 24.13
N THR A 350 -29.47 -29.87 25.07
CA THR A 350 -29.23 -29.67 26.51
C THR A 350 -28.43 -30.84 27.06
N GLY A 351 -27.39 -30.54 27.83
CA GLY A 351 -26.69 -31.53 28.63
C GLY A 351 -25.53 -30.97 29.44
N SER A 352 -25.82 -30.19 30.50
CA SER A 352 -24.93 -30.12 31.65
C SER A 352 -25.61 -30.84 32.81
N ARG A 353 -24.89 -31.78 33.43
CA ARG A 353 -25.01 -32.13 34.86
C ARG A 353 -23.76 -32.90 35.30
N SER A 354 -23.29 -32.49 36.48
CA SER A 354 -22.15 -32.97 37.24
C SER A 354 -22.37 -34.35 37.87
N THR A 355 -21.28 -35.11 38.10
CA THR A 355 -21.00 -35.87 39.34
C THR A 355 -19.54 -36.37 39.37
N ALA A 356 -19.00 -36.46 40.58
CA ALA A 356 -17.61 -36.70 40.94
C ALA A 356 -17.13 -38.16 40.93
N GLY A 357 -15.81 -38.34 40.80
CA GLY A 357 -14.99 -39.29 41.58
C GLY A 357 -14.86 -40.76 41.12
N LYS A 358 -13.68 -41.13 40.61
CA LYS A 358 -12.73 -42.16 41.13
C LYS A 358 -11.75 -42.65 40.06
N GLU A 359 -10.50 -42.79 40.48
CA GLU A 359 -9.34 -43.29 39.74
C GLU A 359 -9.48 -44.76 39.26
N SER A 360 -8.77 -45.12 38.18
CA SER A 360 -7.94 -46.35 38.09
C SER A 360 -6.99 -46.35 36.87
N LYS A 361 -5.71 -46.58 37.17
CA LYS A 361 -4.55 -47.08 36.38
C LYS A 361 -4.90 -48.19 35.36
N CYS A 362 -4.12 -48.59 34.33
CA CYS A 362 -2.82 -48.23 33.72
C CYS A 362 -2.54 -49.23 32.55
N ILE A 363 -1.45 -49.00 31.79
CA ILE A 363 -0.53 -49.95 31.12
C ILE A 363 -0.50 -50.04 29.58
N LEU A 364 0.75 -49.81 29.14
CA LEU A 364 1.49 -49.88 27.88
C LEU A 364 1.29 -51.09 26.95
N GLY A 365 1.63 -50.84 25.67
CA GLY A 365 2.15 -51.84 24.74
C GLY A 365 2.68 -51.20 23.44
N GLY A 366 3.97 -50.88 23.38
CA GLY A 366 4.74 -50.96 22.12
C GLY A 366 5.22 -52.41 21.92
N PRO A 367 6.24 -52.72 21.08
CA PRO A 367 7.01 -51.90 20.11
C PRO A 367 6.95 -52.54 18.68
N VAL A 368 7.59 -52.03 17.60
CA VAL A 368 9.00 -52.29 17.24
C VAL A 368 9.27 -51.81 15.79
N GLN A 369 10.39 -51.07 15.62
CA GLN A 369 11.36 -50.95 14.50
C GLN A 369 10.89 -50.68 13.05
N GLY A 370 11.61 -49.91 12.23
CA GLY A 370 12.93 -49.29 12.35
C GLY A 370 13.56 -49.07 10.96
N MET A 371 14.75 -48.44 10.97
CA MET A 371 15.69 -48.17 9.86
C MET A 371 15.54 -46.80 9.16
N LYS A 372 16.60 -46.02 8.90
CA LYS A 372 18.00 -45.96 9.37
C LYS A 372 18.55 -44.60 8.92
N ALA A 373 19.33 -43.94 9.76
CA ALA A 373 20.17 -42.80 9.41
C ALA A 373 21.41 -43.24 8.60
N ARG A 374 21.95 -42.33 7.78
CA ARG A 374 23.33 -42.39 7.30
C ARG A 374 24.04 -41.06 7.57
N SER A 375 25.29 -41.19 8.00
CA SER A 375 26.28 -40.16 8.33
C SER A 375 27.37 -40.14 7.22
N PRO A 376 28.41 -39.27 7.32
CA PRO A 376 29.00 -38.59 6.17
C PRO A 376 30.26 -39.26 5.60
N LEU A 377 30.62 -38.85 4.38
CA LEU A 377 31.88 -39.11 3.67
C LEU A 377 32.18 -37.83 2.86
N GLN A 378 33.39 -37.42 2.52
CA GLN A 378 34.77 -37.68 2.95
C GLN A 378 35.60 -36.61 2.21
N VAL A 379 36.52 -35.94 2.91
CA VAL A 379 37.44 -34.94 2.33
C VAL A 379 38.40 -35.63 1.35
N CYS A 380 38.52 -35.11 0.13
CA CYS A 380 39.63 -35.39 -0.78
C CYS A 380 40.34 -34.07 -1.14
N LYS A 381 41.66 -34.06 -0.93
CA LYS A 381 42.58 -33.01 -1.38
C LYS A 381 42.90 -33.22 -2.87
N SER A 382 42.84 -32.17 -3.67
CA SER A 382 43.60 -32.07 -4.91
C SER A 382 44.01 -30.61 -5.18
N SER A 383 45.15 -30.49 -5.83
CA SER A 383 46.04 -29.34 -5.95
C SER A 383 45.50 -28.17 -6.75
N SER A 384 45.84 -26.99 -6.26
CA SER A 384 45.72 -25.68 -6.89
C SER A 384 46.80 -25.45 -7.95
N SER A 385 46.39 -25.32 -9.21
CA SER A 385 46.97 -24.44 -10.24
C SER A 385 46.39 -24.90 -11.57
N ASP A 386 45.53 -24.09 -12.20
CA ASP A 386 45.26 -24.01 -13.67
C ASP A 386 43.84 -23.55 -14.02
N PHE A 387 42.95 -23.31 -13.04
CA PHE A 387 41.53 -23.00 -13.30
C PHE A 387 41.14 -21.50 -13.40
N ARG A 388 42.08 -20.58 -13.60
CA ARG A 388 41.79 -19.12 -13.58
C ARG A 388 41.81 -18.40 -14.93
N HIS A 389 42.08 -19.08 -16.04
CA HIS A 389 42.16 -18.41 -17.35
C HIS A 389 41.07 -18.80 -18.37
N ASP A 390 40.24 -19.82 -18.08
CA ASP A 390 39.25 -20.32 -19.05
C ASP A 390 37.80 -19.79 -18.83
N ASN A 391 37.46 -19.31 -17.62
CA ASN A 391 36.08 -18.91 -17.31
C ASN A 391 35.67 -17.52 -17.84
N SER A 392 36.61 -16.60 -18.09
CA SER A 392 36.25 -15.24 -18.59
C SER A 392 35.80 -15.29 -20.06
N LYS A 393 36.45 -16.11 -20.88
CA LYS A 393 36.10 -16.27 -22.30
C LYS A 393 34.79 -17.04 -22.51
N ALA A 394 34.47 -17.99 -21.64
CA ALA A 394 33.20 -18.72 -21.69
C ALA A 394 32.01 -17.81 -21.32
N MET A 395 32.18 -16.89 -20.34
CA MET A 395 31.13 -15.94 -19.96
C MET A 395 30.91 -14.86 -21.04
N GLU A 396 31.99 -14.35 -21.65
CA GLU A 396 31.91 -13.38 -22.77
C GLU A 396 31.21 -13.97 -24.00
N ALA A 397 31.48 -15.23 -24.35
CA ALA A 397 30.87 -15.90 -25.50
C ALA A 397 29.36 -16.21 -25.33
N ILE A 398 28.85 -16.27 -24.09
CA ILE A 398 27.42 -16.54 -23.81
C ILE A 398 26.57 -15.25 -23.92
N VAL A 399 27.16 -14.08 -23.62
CA VAL A 399 26.45 -12.78 -23.71
C VAL A 399 26.24 -12.33 -25.16
N GLU A 400 27.15 -12.67 -26.08
CA GLU A 400 27.07 -12.33 -27.52
C GLU A 400 25.83 -12.89 -28.25
N GLY A 401 25.09 -13.83 -27.64
CA GLY A 401 23.84 -14.38 -28.17
C GLY A 401 22.56 -13.97 -27.41
N SER A 402 22.68 -13.15 -26.37
CA SER A 402 21.54 -12.75 -25.53
C SER A 402 20.79 -11.54 -26.09
N LYS A 403 19.47 -11.48 -25.87
CA LYS A 403 18.61 -10.38 -26.36
C LYS A 403 19.02 -9.01 -25.81
N TYR A 404 19.59 -8.98 -24.62
CA TYR A 404 20.01 -7.76 -23.92
C TYR A 404 21.44 -7.92 -23.40
N GLU A 405 22.25 -6.88 -23.55
CA GLU A 405 23.67 -6.87 -23.15
C GLU A 405 23.89 -6.09 -21.84
N CYS A 406 23.02 -5.11 -21.55
CA CYS A 406 23.13 -4.24 -20.38
C CYS A 406 21.76 -3.88 -19.78
N LEU A 407 21.73 -3.64 -18.48
CA LEU A 407 20.58 -3.10 -17.75
C LEU A 407 21.00 -1.83 -16.99
N LEU A 408 20.34 -0.72 -17.29
CA LEU A 408 20.46 0.55 -16.59
C LEU A 408 19.35 0.66 -15.54
N PHE A 409 19.72 0.95 -14.29
CA PHE A 409 18.77 1.11 -13.19
C PHE A 409 18.84 2.51 -12.64
N ASP A 410 17.72 3.21 -12.62
CA ASP A 410 17.56 4.31 -11.69
C ASP A 410 17.65 3.82 -10.24
N LEU A 411 18.00 4.74 -9.36
CA LEU A 411 18.23 4.45 -7.95
C LEU A 411 17.00 4.76 -7.09
N ASP A 412 16.51 5.98 -7.17
CA ASP A 412 15.59 6.59 -6.23
C ASP A 412 14.16 6.14 -6.53
N ASP A 413 13.45 5.59 -5.54
CA ASP A 413 12.12 5.00 -5.70
C ASP A 413 12.02 3.80 -6.68
N THR A 414 13.15 3.42 -7.31
CA THR A 414 13.31 2.26 -8.21
C THR A 414 13.92 1.06 -7.48
N LEU A 415 15.11 1.19 -6.89
CA LEU A 415 15.81 0.08 -6.19
C LEU A 415 15.43 -0.02 -4.71
N TYR A 416 14.74 0.97 -4.18
CA TYR A 416 14.15 0.95 -2.86
C TYR A 416 12.78 1.66 -2.92
N PRO A 417 11.80 1.28 -2.08
CA PRO A 417 10.45 1.79 -2.24
C PRO A 417 10.31 3.23 -1.71
N PHE A 418 9.41 3.99 -2.35
CA PHE A 418 8.98 5.33 -1.92
C PHE A 418 8.60 5.45 -0.43
N ILE A 419 8.08 4.38 0.16
CA ILE A 419 7.72 4.35 1.60
C ILE A 419 8.93 4.51 2.55
N SER A 420 10.16 4.44 2.03
CA SER A 420 11.40 4.73 2.78
C SER A 420 11.45 6.18 3.30
N GLY A 421 10.73 7.10 2.65
CA GLY A 421 10.70 8.52 3.01
C GLY A 421 11.95 9.31 2.63
N ILE A 422 12.89 8.71 1.88
CA ILE A 422 14.11 9.40 1.41
C ILE A 422 13.76 10.55 0.46
N ASN A 423 12.89 10.31 -0.52
CA ASN A 423 12.42 11.32 -1.47
C ASN A 423 11.79 12.54 -0.75
N LEU A 424 10.93 12.29 0.25
CA LEU A 424 10.30 13.34 1.04
C LEU A 424 11.32 14.18 1.83
N ALA A 425 12.31 13.53 2.44
CA ALA A 425 13.39 14.22 3.15
C ALA A 425 14.28 15.01 2.18
N CYS A 426 14.60 14.46 1.00
CA CYS A 426 15.36 15.13 -0.04
C CYS A 426 14.65 16.40 -0.51
N ARG A 427 13.34 16.30 -0.82
CA ARG A 427 12.52 17.46 -1.18
C ARG A 427 12.56 18.52 -0.08
N LYS A 428 12.39 18.14 1.19
CA LYS A 428 12.46 19.08 2.31
C LYS A 428 13.83 19.77 2.36
N ASN A 429 14.92 19.01 2.23
CA ASN A 429 16.26 19.59 2.29
C ASN A 429 16.54 20.55 1.13
N ILE A 430 16.00 20.29 -0.07
CA ILE A 430 16.06 21.23 -1.20
C ILE A 430 15.34 22.54 -0.85
N GLN A 431 14.14 22.44 -0.26
CA GLN A 431 13.37 23.61 0.15
C GLN A 431 14.08 24.40 1.25
N ASP A 432 14.65 23.71 2.24
CA ASP A 432 15.43 24.32 3.31
C ASP A 432 16.69 25.01 2.74
N TYR A 433 17.35 24.41 1.74
CA TYR A 433 18.48 25.03 1.04
C TYR A 433 18.06 26.30 0.29
N MET A 434 16.96 26.25 -0.47
CA MET A 434 16.40 27.41 -1.17
C MET A 434 16.05 28.54 -0.21
N ARG A 435 15.50 28.21 0.97
CA ARG A 435 15.13 29.19 1.98
C ARG A 435 16.35 29.81 2.65
N HIS A 436 17.25 28.97 3.15
CA HIS A 436 18.31 29.42 4.07
C HIS A 436 19.57 29.87 3.34
N HIS A 437 19.92 29.22 2.22
CA HIS A 437 21.13 29.53 1.46
C HIS A 437 20.85 30.48 0.30
N LEU A 438 19.75 30.28 -0.44
CA LEU A 438 19.39 31.13 -1.58
C LEU A 438 18.46 32.30 -1.22
N GLN A 439 17.99 32.37 0.04
CA GLN A 439 17.13 33.44 0.56
C GLN A 439 15.85 33.62 -0.26
N ILE A 440 15.33 32.53 -0.83
CA ILE A 440 14.06 32.53 -1.55
C ILE A 440 12.92 32.58 -0.52
N GLU A 441 11.88 33.34 -0.85
CA GLU A 441 10.73 33.55 0.03
C GLU A 441 9.93 32.25 0.20
N GLU A 442 9.60 31.89 1.45
CA GLU A 442 9.04 30.58 1.80
C GLU A 442 7.76 30.25 1.03
N SER A 443 6.89 31.23 0.80
CA SER A 443 5.62 31.00 0.10
C SER A 443 5.81 30.62 -1.37
N GLN A 444 6.95 30.95 -1.98
CA GLN A 444 7.26 30.66 -3.39
C GLN A 444 8.05 29.35 -3.59
N ILE A 445 8.77 28.87 -2.57
CA ILE A 445 9.72 27.76 -2.73
C ILE A 445 9.05 26.48 -3.24
N ALA A 446 7.86 26.15 -2.73
CA ALA A 446 7.19 24.89 -3.06
C ALA A 446 6.80 24.84 -4.54
N ASP A 447 6.29 25.95 -5.07
CA ASP A 447 5.85 26.11 -6.45
C ASP A 447 7.06 26.17 -7.39
N MET A 448 8.09 26.95 -7.01
CA MET A 448 9.36 27.01 -7.75
C MET A 448 10.02 25.64 -7.88
N CYS A 449 10.09 24.84 -6.81
CA CYS A 449 10.65 23.49 -6.89
C CYS A 449 9.95 22.63 -7.95
N LEU A 450 8.62 22.76 -8.03
CA LEU A 450 7.80 21.98 -8.93
C LEU A 450 7.97 22.44 -10.39
N GLU A 451 7.91 23.75 -10.64
CA GLU A 451 8.15 24.32 -11.97
C GLU A 451 9.53 23.96 -12.49
N LEU A 452 10.57 24.12 -11.65
CA LEU A 452 11.94 23.81 -12.04
C LEU A 452 12.15 22.32 -12.32
N TYR A 453 11.52 21.44 -11.53
CA TYR A 453 11.54 20.01 -11.79
C TYR A 453 10.83 19.66 -13.12
N LYS A 454 9.66 20.25 -13.39
CA LYS A 454 8.93 20.05 -14.66
C LYS A 454 9.76 20.49 -15.86
N GLU A 455 10.39 21.65 -15.78
CA GLU A 455 11.05 22.25 -16.93
C GLU A 455 12.45 21.69 -17.14
N TYR A 456 13.20 21.48 -16.06
CA TYR A 456 14.64 21.17 -16.13
C TYR A 456 15.00 19.78 -15.59
N GLY A 457 14.03 18.97 -15.17
CA GLY A 457 14.25 17.60 -14.70
C GLY A 457 14.69 17.49 -13.23
N THR A 458 15.40 18.49 -12.70
CA THR A 458 15.72 18.61 -11.28
C THR A 458 15.61 20.07 -10.82
N THR A 459 15.31 20.29 -9.53
CA THR A 459 15.28 21.66 -8.96
C THR A 459 16.64 22.34 -9.10
N MET A 460 17.73 21.60 -8.91
CA MET A 460 19.09 22.14 -9.05
C MET A 460 19.37 22.64 -10.47
N ALA A 461 19.02 21.84 -11.48
CA ALA A 461 19.19 22.23 -12.88
C ALA A 461 18.39 23.49 -13.22
N GLY A 462 17.16 23.61 -12.71
CA GLY A 462 16.35 24.81 -12.90
C GLY A 462 16.90 26.03 -12.18
N LEU A 463 17.34 25.89 -10.92
CA LEU A 463 17.96 26.99 -10.19
C LEU A 463 19.20 27.52 -10.93
N LYS A 464 20.02 26.62 -11.49
CA LYS A 464 21.16 27.01 -12.33
C LYS A 464 20.73 27.71 -13.62
N ALA A 465 19.67 27.24 -14.27
CA ALA A 465 19.13 27.86 -15.49
C ALA A 465 18.59 29.28 -15.22
N LEU A 466 18.00 29.49 -14.04
CA LEU A 466 17.54 30.80 -13.58
C LEU A 466 18.68 31.74 -13.13
N GLY A 467 19.93 31.28 -13.15
CA GLY A 467 21.11 32.10 -12.82
C GLY A 467 21.48 32.12 -11.34
N TYR A 468 20.92 31.25 -10.50
CA TYR A 468 21.38 31.13 -9.11
C TYR A 468 22.79 30.51 -9.06
N GLU A 469 23.71 31.22 -8.40
CA GLU A 469 25.07 30.76 -8.18
C GLU A 469 25.21 30.12 -6.80
N PHE A 470 25.66 28.86 -6.78
CA PHE A 470 25.96 28.07 -5.59
C PHE A 470 26.90 26.93 -5.96
N ASP A 471 27.67 26.40 -5.00
CA ASP A 471 28.53 25.24 -5.25
C ASP A 471 27.71 23.95 -5.33
N ASN A 472 27.95 23.13 -6.37
CA ASN A 472 27.17 21.92 -6.58
C ASN A 472 27.43 20.87 -5.48
N ASN A 473 28.67 20.77 -4.98
CA ASN A 473 28.99 19.82 -3.92
C ASN A 473 28.38 20.27 -2.59
N GLU A 474 28.36 21.58 -2.32
CA GLU A 474 27.65 22.14 -1.17
C GLU A 474 26.15 21.86 -1.23
N PHE A 475 25.52 22.05 -2.40
CA PHE A 475 24.10 21.74 -2.59
C PHE A 475 23.83 20.27 -2.27
N HIS A 476 24.58 19.34 -2.88
CA HIS A 476 24.42 17.91 -2.64
C HIS A 476 24.72 17.51 -1.18
N ALA A 477 25.73 18.10 -0.54
CA ALA A 477 26.03 17.84 0.87
C ALA A 477 24.88 18.24 1.80
N ASN A 478 24.20 19.37 1.54
CA ASN A 478 23.03 19.79 2.31
C ASN A 478 21.80 18.93 2.01
N VAL A 479 21.56 18.63 0.73
CA VAL A 479 20.37 17.91 0.28
C VAL A 479 20.43 16.42 0.63
N HIS A 480 21.57 15.77 0.39
CA HIS A 480 21.72 14.32 0.58
C HIS A 480 22.48 13.93 1.86
N GLY A 481 23.30 14.81 2.43
CA GLY A 481 24.13 14.49 3.60
C GLY A 481 23.37 14.27 4.91
N THR A 482 22.11 14.73 4.99
CA THR A 482 21.26 14.63 6.19
C THR A 482 20.05 13.70 6.00
N LEU A 483 20.02 12.93 4.92
CA LEU A 483 18.91 12.03 4.62
C LEU A 483 18.79 10.90 5.67
N PRO A 484 17.56 10.43 5.96
CA PRO A 484 17.32 9.40 6.95
C PRO A 484 17.63 7.99 6.40
N TYR A 485 18.88 7.74 6.02
CA TYR A 485 19.34 6.46 5.45
C TYR A 485 19.10 5.25 6.38
N ASP A 486 18.85 5.46 7.68
CA ASP A 486 18.45 4.40 8.62
C ASP A 486 17.08 3.78 8.29
N ASN A 487 16.28 4.47 7.47
CA ASN A 487 15.01 3.95 6.97
C ASN A 487 15.19 2.90 5.88
N LEU A 488 16.33 2.92 5.18
CA LEU A 488 16.66 1.92 4.17
C LEU A 488 16.96 0.58 4.84
N ARG A 489 16.38 -0.49 4.31
CA ARG A 489 16.53 -1.84 4.83
C ARG A 489 17.37 -2.66 3.85
N PHE A 490 18.24 -3.50 4.41
CA PHE A 490 18.93 -4.53 3.65
C PHE A 490 17.90 -5.42 2.95
N ASP A 491 18.06 -5.60 1.63
CA ASP A 491 17.14 -6.38 0.81
C ASP A 491 17.86 -7.61 0.22
N PRO A 492 17.88 -8.75 0.94
CA PRO A 492 18.55 -9.95 0.47
C PRO A 492 17.87 -10.56 -0.75
N VAL A 493 16.57 -10.31 -0.96
CA VAL A 493 15.81 -10.88 -2.07
C VAL A 493 16.18 -10.15 -3.36
N LEU A 494 16.16 -8.82 -3.33
CA LEU A 494 16.60 -8.00 -4.45
C LEU A 494 18.09 -8.24 -4.76
N ARG A 495 18.94 -8.35 -3.74
CA ARG A 495 20.35 -8.69 -3.94
C ARG A 495 20.53 -10.03 -4.66
N ALA A 496 19.87 -11.08 -4.20
CA ALA A 496 19.95 -12.39 -4.84
C ALA A 496 19.42 -12.37 -6.28
N LEU A 497 18.35 -11.61 -6.53
CA LEU A 497 17.80 -11.41 -7.87
C LEU A 497 18.80 -10.71 -8.79
N LEU A 498 19.37 -9.58 -8.38
CA LEU A 498 20.33 -8.82 -9.19
C LEU A 498 21.63 -9.60 -9.46
N LEU A 499 22.12 -10.37 -8.48
CA LEU A 499 23.27 -11.25 -8.68
C LEU A 499 22.99 -12.42 -9.62
N SER A 500 21.72 -12.84 -9.74
CA SER A 500 21.33 -13.87 -10.70
C SER A 500 21.25 -13.36 -12.14
N ILE A 501 21.23 -12.04 -12.37
CA ILE A 501 21.20 -11.44 -13.71
C ILE A 501 22.61 -11.49 -14.30
N PRO A 502 22.82 -12.16 -15.44
CA PRO A 502 24.15 -12.35 -16.02
C PRO A 502 24.71 -11.13 -16.79
N GLN A 503 23.83 -10.27 -17.29
CA GLN A 503 24.19 -9.07 -18.04
C GLN A 503 24.84 -8.00 -17.14
N ARG A 504 25.52 -7.04 -17.80
CA ARG A 504 26.06 -5.85 -17.15
C ARG A 504 24.94 -5.04 -16.51
N LYS A 505 25.18 -4.51 -15.31
CA LYS A 505 24.22 -3.71 -14.55
C LYS A 505 24.89 -2.41 -14.13
N ILE A 506 24.27 -1.28 -14.46
CA ILE A 506 24.82 0.04 -14.18
C ILE A 506 23.73 0.90 -13.53
N ILE A 507 24.08 1.66 -12.50
CA ILE A 507 23.17 2.66 -11.94
C ILE A 507 23.17 3.89 -12.83
N PHE A 508 22.00 4.47 -13.10
CA PHE A 508 21.83 5.72 -13.81
C PHE A 508 20.88 6.65 -13.04
N THR A 509 21.44 7.55 -12.23
CA THR A 509 20.71 8.43 -11.30
C THR A 509 21.05 9.91 -11.56
N ASN A 510 20.11 10.80 -11.23
CA ASN A 510 20.34 12.25 -11.19
C ASN A 510 21.02 12.71 -9.88
N SER A 511 21.12 11.82 -8.89
CA SER A 511 21.76 12.09 -7.61
C SER A 511 23.29 12.08 -7.72
N ASP A 512 23.97 12.66 -6.74
CA ASP A 512 25.44 12.60 -6.66
C ASP A 512 25.95 11.23 -6.24
N LYS A 513 27.24 11.00 -6.48
CA LYS A 513 27.88 9.73 -6.21
C LYS A 513 27.82 9.31 -4.74
N ALA A 514 27.97 10.24 -3.80
CA ALA A 514 27.98 9.91 -2.37
C ALA A 514 26.62 9.40 -1.90
N HIS A 515 25.53 10.01 -2.39
CA HIS A 515 24.17 9.50 -2.17
C HIS A 515 24.01 8.08 -2.72
N ALA A 516 24.41 7.85 -3.97
CA ALA A 516 24.26 6.56 -4.62
C ALA A 516 25.00 5.43 -3.89
N GLU A 517 26.26 5.68 -3.50
CA GLU A 517 27.06 4.71 -2.75
C GLU A 517 26.44 4.40 -1.37
N GLU A 518 25.93 5.41 -0.66
CA GLU A 518 25.30 5.20 0.64
C GLU A 518 24.01 4.39 0.53
N VAL A 519 23.15 4.67 -0.45
CA VAL A 519 21.93 3.87 -0.71
C VAL A 519 22.29 2.42 -1.02
N LEU A 520 23.22 2.19 -1.95
CA LEU A 520 23.64 0.84 -2.34
C LEU A 520 24.23 0.07 -1.15
N ARG A 521 25.02 0.73 -0.29
CA ARG A 521 25.57 0.13 0.93
C ARG A 521 24.49 -0.26 1.92
N ARG A 522 23.47 0.58 2.11
CA ARG A 522 22.37 0.37 3.07
C ARG A 522 21.41 -0.73 2.65
N VAL A 523 21.06 -0.77 1.36
CA VAL A 523 20.18 -1.80 0.78
C VAL A 523 20.95 -3.11 0.56
N GLY A 524 22.29 -3.04 0.48
CA GLY A 524 23.17 -4.21 0.35
C GLY A 524 23.43 -4.62 -1.09
N LEU A 525 23.47 -3.67 -2.01
CA LEU A 525 23.60 -3.88 -3.46
C LEU A 525 24.92 -3.34 -4.03
N GLN A 526 25.85 -2.90 -3.18
CA GLN A 526 27.13 -2.29 -3.57
C GLN A 526 27.97 -3.14 -4.54
N ASP A 527 27.83 -4.47 -4.50
CA ASP A 527 28.55 -5.44 -5.32
C ASP A 527 27.73 -5.98 -6.50
N CYS A 528 26.52 -5.44 -6.72
CA CYS A 528 25.63 -5.88 -7.79
C CYS A 528 25.80 -5.09 -9.10
N PHE A 529 26.50 -3.94 -9.08
CA PHE A 529 26.60 -3.02 -10.21
C PHE A 529 28.06 -2.79 -10.64
N GLU A 530 28.29 -2.74 -11.95
CA GLU A 530 29.61 -2.50 -12.55
C GLU A 530 30.04 -1.04 -12.42
N GLY A 531 29.07 -0.11 -12.47
CA GLY A 531 29.33 1.32 -12.43
C GLY A 531 28.11 2.14 -12.04
N ILE A 532 28.36 3.43 -11.76
CA ILE A 532 27.35 4.43 -11.41
C ILE A 532 27.52 5.63 -12.34
N ILE A 533 26.48 5.90 -13.14
CA ILE A 533 26.28 7.15 -13.87
C ILE A 533 25.43 8.04 -12.97
N CYS A 534 26.06 9.05 -12.40
CA CYS A 534 25.54 10.01 -11.43
C CYS A 534 25.79 11.45 -11.90
N PHE A 535 25.37 12.43 -11.10
CA PHE A 535 25.56 13.86 -11.38
C PHE A 535 26.98 14.20 -11.88
N GLU A 536 28.02 13.76 -11.17
CA GLU A 536 29.42 14.10 -11.47
C GLU A 536 29.91 13.48 -12.79
N THR A 537 29.40 12.30 -13.14
CA THR A 537 29.77 11.64 -14.42
C THR A 537 29.09 12.30 -15.62
N LEU A 538 27.87 12.80 -15.44
CA LEU A 538 27.14 13.55 -16.46
C LEU A 538 27.66 14.99 -16.59
N ASN A 539 28.16 15.56 -15.48
CA ASN A 539 28.57 16.95 -15.36
C ASN A 539 30.03 17.06 -14.84
N PRO A 540 31.02 16.57 -15.60
CA PRO A 540 32.42 16.59 -15.15
C PRO A 540 32.91 18.03 -14.98
N PRO A 541 33.68 18.34 -13.92
CA PRO A 541 34.26 19.67 -13.74
C PRO A 541 35.20 20.01 -14.90
N ALA A 542 35.16 21.26 -15.36
CA ALA A 542 36.05 21.74 -16.41
C ALA A 542 37.52 21.65 -15.95
N LEU A 543 38.27 20.66 -16.45
CA LEU A 543 39.71 20.54 -16.19
C LEU A 543 40.46 21.68 -16.88
N THR A 544 41.17 22.48 -16.08
CA THR A 544 42.11 23.48 -16.57
C THR A 544 43.50 22.84 -16.78
N CYS A 545 43.78 22.29 -17.98
CA CYS A 545 45.13 22.26 -18.55
C CYS A 545 45.16 21.90 -20.04
N ASN A 546 45.70 22.82 -20.84
CA ASN A 546 46.28 22.70 -22.19
C ASN A 546 45.88 21.49 -23.07
N GLY A 547 44.91 21.72 -23.96
CA GLY A 547 44.82 21.02 -25.25
C GLY A 547 43.56 20.18 -25.45
N LEU A 548 42.56 20.81 -26.09
CA LEU A 548 41.37 20.20 -26.73
C LEU A 548 40.56 19.19 -25.91
N TYR A 549 39.71 19.66 -25.00
CA TYR A 549 38.38 19.07 -24.78
C TYR A 549 37.38 20.21 -24.49
N LYS A 550 36.35 20.32 -25.35
CA LYS A 550 35.20 21.22 -25.15
C LYS A 550 34.23 20.56 -24.13
N PRO A 551 33.59 21.32 -23.22
CA PRO A 551 32.52 20.79 -22.36
C PRO A 551 31.41 20.16 -23.23
N LEU A 552 30.83 19.03 -22.83
CA LEU A 552 29.73 18.37 -23.56
C LEU A 552 28.54 19.31 -23.85
N SER A 553 28.35 20.35 -23.04
CA SER A 553 27.36 21.42 -23.25
C SER A 553 27.60 22.30 -24.48
N SER A 554 28.75 22.17 -25.15
CA SER A 554 29.14 22.97 -26.33
C SER A 554 29.19 22.17 -27.64
N ILE A 555 28.74 20.90 -27.61
CA ILE A 555 28.55 20.05 -28.79
C ILE A 555 27.13 20.21 -29.38
N SER A 556 26.18 20.71 -28.60
CA SER A 556 24.78 20.93 -29.01
C SER A 556 24.59 21.95 -30.14
N ASP A 557 25.58 22.82 -30.38
CA ASP A 557 25.46 23.91 -31.36
C ASP A 557 25.87 23.51 -32.78
N GLU A 558 26.48 22.34 -32.99
CA GLU A 558 26.97 21.92 -34.32
C GLU A 558 26.07 20.87 -35.02
N LEU A 559 25.05 20.31 -34.34
CA LEU A 559 24.16 19.29 -34.92
C LEU A 559 22.73 19.77 -35.27
N SER A 560 22.39 21.04 -35.07
CA SER A 560 21.04 21.54 -35.31
C SER A 560 20.82 22.12 -36.72
N SER A 561 21.54 21.67 -37.76
CA SER A 561 21.43 22.27 -39.10
C SER A 561 20.40 21.66 -40.03
N ASP A 562 19.75 20.53 -39.69
CA ASP A 562 18.79 19.91 -40.60
C ASP A 562 17.72 19.18 -39.80
N LEU A 563 16.57 19.83 -39.62
CA LEU A 563 15.20 19.27 -39.58
C LEU A 563 14.26 20.41 -39.15
N ASP A 564 13.56 20.99 -40.13
CA ASP A 564 12.51 21.99 -39.93
C ASP A 564 11.36 21.40 -39.08
N ASP A 565 11.13 21.93 -37.88
CA ASP A 565 9.91 21.71 -37.11
C ASP A 565 9.07 23.01 -37.12
N PRO A 566 7.89 23.02 -37.75
CA PRO A 566 7.09 24.23 -37.93
C PRO A 566 6.10 24.40 -36.77
N ASP A 567 6.57 24.83 -35.60
CA ASP A 567 5.69 25.44 -34.58
C ASP A 567 6.49 26.38 -33.64
N GLU A 568 7.00 27.48 -34.20
CA GLU A 568 7.56 28.58 -33.42
C GLU A 568 6.45 29.38 -32.73
N SER A 569 6.09 28.98 -31.51
CA SER A 569 5.65 29.93 -30.48
C SER A 569 5.91 29.39 -29.06
N ASP A 570 7.16 29.40 -28.61
CA ASP A 570 7.44 29.46 -27.17
C ASP A 570 8.57 30.44 -26.89
N GLY A 571 8.42 31.20 -25.79
CA GLY A 571 9.30 32.30 -25.44
C GLY A 571 10.74 31.86 -25.22
N PHE A 572 11.65 32.82 -25.34
CA PHE A 572 13.09 32.66 -25.11
C PHE A 572 13.36 32.17 -23.67
N ARG A 573 13.48 30.85 -23.45
CA ARG A 573 13.79 30.27 -22.14
C ARG A 573 15.24 29.74 -22.09
N PRO A 574 15.98 29.99 -21.00
CA PRO A 574 17.39 29.62 -20.92
C PRO A 574 17.57 28.10 -20.76
N LYS A 575 18.44 27.49 -21.57
CA LYS A 575 18.87 26.09 -21.41
C LYS A 575 19.68 25.94 -20.12
N SER A 576 19.40 24.88 -19.35
CA SER A 576 20.17 24.61 -18.12
C SER A 576 21.61 24.19 -18.44
N PRO A 577 22.60 24.64 -17.65
CA PRO A 577 23.97 24.14 -17.77
C PRO A 577 24.15 22.75 -17.16
N ILE A 578 23.14 22.19 -16.48
CA ILE A 578 23.19 20.87 -15.85
C ILE A 578 22.53 19.82 -16.72
N LEU A 579 23.29 18.80 -17.08
CA LEU A 579 22.81 17.63 -17.80
C LEU A 579 22.22 16.61 -16.81
N CYS A 580 20.92 16.32 -16.94
CA CYS A 580 20.23 15.34 -16.09
C CYS A 580 19.00 14.76 -16.81
N LYS A 581 18.50 13.61 -16.34
CA LYS A 581 17.21 13.06 -16.79
C LYS A 581 16.08 14.06 -16.46
N PRO A 582 15.06 14.23 -17.31
CA PRO A 582 14.73 13.41 -18.49
C PRO A 582 15.27 13.96 -19.81
N SER A 583 16.30 14.82 -19.85
CA SER A 583 16.80 15.32 -21.14
C SER A 583 17.29 14.18 -22.04
N ILE A 584 17.05 14.28 -23.36
CA ILE A 584 17.51 13.27 -24.32
C ILE A 584 19.04 13.23 -24.35
N GLU A 585 19.68 14.38 -24.17
CA GLU A 585 21.13 14.54 -24.10
C GLU A 585 21.72 13.78 -22.91
N ALA A 586 21.00 13.69 -21.79
CA ALA A 586 21.44 12.87 -20.64
C ALA A 586 21.35 11.38 -20.95
N MET A 587 20.33 10.94 -21.70
CA MET A 587 20.21 9.55 -22.16
C MET A 587 21.37 9.20 -23.11
N GLU A 588 21.65 10.06 -24.09
CA GLU A 588 22.78 9.88 -25.00
C GLU A 588 24.13 9.89 -24.29
N ALA A 589 24.29 10.76 -23.27
CA ALA A 589 25.48 10.76 -22.45
C ALA A 589 25.62 9.43 -21.69
N ALA A 590 24.53 8.88 -21.15
CA ALA A 590 24.55 7.58 -20.50
C ALA A 590 24.94 6.45 -21.47
N ILE A 591 24.44 6.47 -22.72
CA ILE A 591 24.83 5.53 -23.78
C ILE A 591 26.35 5.59 -24.02
N ARG A 592 26.90 6.80 -24.20
CA ARG A 592 28.33 7.01 -24.44
C ARG A 592 29.19 6.61 -23.23
N ILE A 593 28.78 6.97 -22.01
CA ILE A 593 29.52 6.68 -20.78
C ILE A 593 29.51 5.18 -20.47
N ALA A 594 28.37 4.51 -20.61
CA ALA A 594 28.23 3.08 -20.37
C ALA A 594 28.84 2.21 -21.50
N ASN A 595 29.06 2.81 -22.67
CA ASN A 595 29.43 2.14 -23.91
C ASN A 595 28.49 0.96 -24.20
N VAL A 596 27.22 1.28 -24.42
CA VAL A 596 26.15 0.30 -24.63
C VAL A 596 25.43 0.54 -25.96
N ASP A 597 24.88 -0.53 -26.52
CA ASP A 597 23.89 -0.44 -27.60
C ASP A 597 22.50 -0.18 -26.97
N PRO A 598 21.83 0.96 -27.27
CA PRO A 598 20.53 1.26 -26.69
C PRO A 598 19.47 0.21 -27.00
N GLU A 599 19.46 -0.37 -28.22
CA GLU A 599 18.45 -1.36 -28.61
C GLU A 599 18.58 -2.67 -27.84
N LYS A 600 19.77 -2.93 -27.29
CA LYS A 600 20.08 -4.10 -26.45
C LYS A 600 20.21 -3.75 -24.97
N THR A 601 19.72 -2.59 -24.55
CA THR A 601 19.81 -2.13 -23.17
C THR A 601 18.43 -1.91 -22.57
N ILE A 602 18.20 -2.49 -21.38
CA ILE A 602 16.96 -2.27 -20.63
C ILE A 602 17.16 -1.11 -19.66
N PHE A 603 16.24 -0.14 -19.65
CA PHE A 603 16.25 0.98 -18.71
C PHE A 603 15.07 0.90 -17.74
N PHE A 604 15.38 0.77 -16.44
CA PHE A 604 14.43 0.73 -15.33
C PHE A 604 14.39 2.07 -14.61
N ASP A 605 13.22 2.69 -14.52
CA ASP A 605 13.03 3.98 -13.83
C ASP A 605 11.58 4.08 -13.34
N ASP A 606 11.32 4.83 -12.27
CA ASP A 606 9.97 5.04 -11.71
C ASP A 606 9.27 6.27 -12.33
N SER A 607 10.02 7.13 -13.01
CA SER A 607 9.55 8.36 -13.65
C SER A 607 9.14 8.13 -15.10
N VAL A 608 7.87 8.41 -15.39
CA VAL A 608 7.29 8.35 -16.75
C VAL A 608 8.07 9.25 -17.72
N ARG A 609 8.55 10.40 -17.26
CA ARG A 609 9.33 11.33 -18.11
C ARG A 609 10.69 10.76 -18.47
N ASN A 610 11.36 10.12 -17.51
CA ASN A 610 12.64 9.46 -17.78
C ASN A 610 12.43 8.28 -18.72
N ILE A 611 11.37 7.50 -18.53
CA ILE A 611 11.01 6.38 -19.41
C ILE A 611 10.71 6.86 -20.84
N ALA A 612 9.95 7.94 -21.02
CA ALA A 612 9.68 8.50 -22.34
C ALA A 612 10.96 8.90 -23.08
N SER A 613 11.87 9.58 -22.39
CA SER A 613 13.16 9.98 -22.98
C SER A 613 14.10 8.80 -23.21
N GLY A 614 14.08 7.80 -22.32
CA GLY A 614 14.84 6.57 -22.52
C GLY A 614 14.35 5.81 -23.75
N LYS A 615 13.03 5.77 -23.98
CA LYS A 615 12.44 5.18 -25.17
C LYS A 615 12.83 5.92 -26.44
N ALA A 616 12.81 7.25 -26.39
CA ALA A 616 13.26 8.10 -27.50
C ALA A 616 14.76 7.90 -27.81
N ALA A 617 15.57 7.58 -26.81
CA ALA A 617 16.99 7.24 -26.97
C ALA A 617 17.24 5.80 -27.49
N GLY A 618 16.19 5.00 -27.68
CA GLY A 618 16.27 3.65 -28.23
C GLY A 618 16.31 2.52 -27.19
N PHE A 619 16.22 2.83 -25.89
CA PHE A 619 16.21 1.79 -24.85
C PHE A 619 14.93 0.94 -24.88
N HIS A 620 15.07 -0.32 -24.43
CA HIS A 620 13.92 -1.09 -23.97
C HIS A 620 13.55 -0.63 -22.56
N THR A 621 12.34 -0.17 -22.31
CA THR A 621 12.05 0.60 -21.10
C THR A 621 11.07 -0.11 -20.15
N VAL A 622 11.32 0.04 -18.85
CA VAL A 622 10.53 -0.61 -17.80
C VAL A 622 10.17 0.41 -16.72
N ILE A 623 8.88 0.72 -16.62
CA ILE A 623 8.37 1.59 -15.55
C ILE A 623 8.24 0.78 -14.26
N VAL A 624 8.87 1.23 -13.18
CA VAL A 624 8.90 0.54 -11.87
C VAL A 624 8.00 1.24 -10.87
N GLY A 625 7.42 0.49 -9.92
CA GLY A 625 6.54 1.01 -8.87
C GLY A 625 5.05 1.05 -9.24
N ARG A 626 4.65 0.48 -10.39
CA ARG A 626 3.24 0.46 -10.83
C ARG A 626 2.89 -0.75 -11.72
N PRO A 627 1.66 -1.28 -11.63
CA PRO A 627 1.24 -2.45 -12.42
C PRO A 627 0.79 -2.10 -13.86
N THR A 628 0.67 -0.81 -14.21
CA THR A 628 0.12 -0.34 -15.49
C THR A 628 1.19 0.26 -16.39
N LEU A 629 1.12 -0.09 -17.68
CA LEU A 629 1.94 0.53 -18.72
C LEU A 629 1.64 2.04 -18.85
N VAL A 630 2.68 2.79 -19.18
CA VAL A 630 2.62 4.24 -19.46
C VAL A 630 3.17 4.50 -20.87
N PRO A 631 2.83 5.63 -21.51
CA PRO A 631 3.40 5.99 -22.79
C PRO A 631 4.94 5.96 -22.75
N GLY A 632 5.53 5.24 -23.70
CA GLY A 632 6.99 5.06 -23.78
C GLY A 632 7.55 3.90 -22.95
N ALA A 633 6.77 3.22 -22.12
CA ALA A 633 7.21 2.01 -21.39
C ALA A 633 6.91 0.73 -22.18
N ASP A 634 7.87 -0.18 -22.30
CA ASP A 634 7.66 -1.52 -22.87
C ASP A 634 7.07 -2.50 -21.85
N HIS A 635 7.47 -2.38 -20.57
CA HIS A 635 6.95 -3.17 -19.46
C HIS A 635 6.64 -2.31 -18.25
N ALA A 636 5.75 -2.80 -17.36
CA ALA A 636 5.44 -2.21 -16.08
C ALA A 636 5.62 -3.21 -14.96
N LEU A 637 6.29 -2.79 -13.88
CA LEU A 637 6.58 -3.59 -12.70
C LEU A 637 6.00 -2.90 -11.47
N GLU A 638 5.10 -3.58 -10.73
CA GLU A 638 4.65 -3.06 -9.43
C GLU A 638 5.82 -2.97 -8.42
N SER A 639 6.76 -3.91 -8.52
CA SER A 639 8.04 -3.86 -7.80
C SER A 639 9.17 -4.37 -8.68
N ILE A 640 10.37 -3.84 -8.48
CA ILE A 640 11.61 -4.33 -9.10
C ILE A 640 11.87 -5.82 -8.81
N HIS A 641 11.26 -6.37 -7.76
CA HIS A 641 11.31 -7.80 -7.45
C HIS A 641 10.64 -8.69 -8.50
N ASN A 642 9.75 -8.13 -9.33
CA ASN A 642 9.01 -8.86 -10.35
C ASN A 642 9.72 -8.90 -11.71
N ILE A 643 10.99 -8.48 -11.82
CA ILE A 643 11.75 -8.51 -13.09
C ILE A 643 11.68 -9.89 -13.74
N LYS A 644 11.90 -10.96 -12.97
CA LYS A 644 11.95 -12.32 -13.51
C LYS A 644 10.61 -12.79 -14.09
N GLU A 645 9.50 -12.29 -13.57
CA GLU A 645 8.15 -12.62 -14.05
C GLU A 645 7.81 -11.85 -15.33
N ALA A 646 8.24 -10.58 -15.42
CA ALA A 646 7.91 -9.71 -16.54
C ALA A 646 8.88 -9.83 -17.72
N LEU A 647 10.14 -10.14 -17.43
CA LEU A 647 11.26 -10.20 -18.38
C LEU A 647 12.07 -11.49 -18.14
N PRO A 648 11.46 -12.68 -18.26
CA PRO A 648 12.17 -13.95 -18.12
C PRO A 648 13.33 -14.09 -19.12
N GLU A 649 13.24 -13.42 -20.27
CA GLU A 649 14.26 -13.46 -21.33
C GLU A 649 15.64 -12.90 -20.92
N ILE A 650 15.72 -12.17 -19.80
CA ILE A 650 16.99 -11.78 -19.19
C ILE A 650 17.82 -13.04 -18.82
N TRP A 651 17.15 -14.15 -18.51
CA TRP A 651 17.76 -15.43 -18.16
C TRP A 651 17.71 -16.47 -19.30
N ASP A 652 17.16 -16.15 -20.46
CA ASP A 652 17.09 -17.10 -21.58
C ASP A 652 18.50 -17.39 -22.13
N GLY A 653 18.84 -18.69 -22.25
CA GLY A 653 20.17 -19.17 -22.64
C GLY A 653 21.02 -19.71 -21.49
N TRP A 654 20.57 -19.59 -20.24
CA TRP A 654 21.25 -20.12 -19.05
C TRP A 654 20.62 -21.45 -18.60
N SER A 655 21.40 -22.52 -18.54
CA SER A 655 20.90 -23.81 -18.03
C SER A 655 20.86 -23.81 -16.48
N GLU A 656 19.98 -24.61 -15.87
CA GLU A 656 19.94 -24.77 -14.40
C GLU A 656 21.30 -25.22 -13.80
N SER A 657 22.15 -25.86 -14.61
CA SER A 657 23.53 -26.23 -14.28
C SER A 657 24.48 -25.03 -14.10
N ASP A 658 24.25 -23.93 -14.83
CA ASP A 658 25.13 -22.75 -14.82
C ASP A 658 24.83 -21.84 -13.61
N ALA A 659 23.58 -21.81 -13.14
CA ALA A 659 23.17 -21.08 -11.95
C ALA A 659 23.84 -21.61 -10.65
N VAL A 660 24.10 -22.92 -10.59
CA VAL A 660 24.78 -23.57 -9.45
C VAL A 660 26.29 -23.26 -9.43
N LEU A 661 26.91 -23.09 -10.60
CA LEU A 661 28.32 -22.68 -10.73
C LEU A 661 28.53 -21.21 -10.30
N ALA A 662 27.59 -20.31 -10.61
CA ALA A 662 27.64 -18.92 -10.15
C ALA A 662 27.46 -18.79 -8.62
N SER A 663 26.61 -19.62 -8.01
CA SER A 663 26.37 -19.61 -6.56
C SER A 663 27.54 -20.18 -5.74
N THR A 664 28.29 -21.13 -6.30
CA THR A 664 29.44 -21.77 -5.61
C THR A 664 30.73 -20.96 -5.73
N ALA A 665 30.90 -20.20 -6.83
CA ALA A 665 32.00 -19.25 -6.95
C ALA A 665 31.92 -18.09 -5.94
N THR A 666 30.70 -17.67 -5.57
CA THR A 666 30.44 -16.57 -4.62
C THR A 666 30.60 -16.98 -3.16
N GLU A 667 30.19 -18.19 -2.75
CA GLU A 667 30.45 -18.68 -1.38
C GLU A 667 31.94 -18.76 -1.03
N THR A 668 32.79 -19.00 -2.04
CA THR A 668 34.25 -19.09 -1.84
C THR A 668 34.91 -17.71 -1.66
N ALA A 669 34.26 -16.63 -2.09
CA ALA A 669 34.77 -15.25 -1.96
C ALA A 669 34.35 -14.56 -0.65
N VAL A 670 33.28 -15.02 0.01
CA VAL A 670 32.76 -14.41 1.25
C VAL A 670 33.45 -14.94 2.52
N ILE A 671 34.25 -16.02 2.41
CA ILE A 671 34.98 -16.64 3.53
C ILE A 671 36.50 -16.35 3.47
N ALA A 672 36.96 -15.47 2.57
CA ALA A 672 38.38 -15.11 2.43
C ALA A 672 38.70 -13.70 2.93
#